data_AF-A0A6C0LCW5-F1
#
_entry.id   AF-A0A6C0LCW5-F1
#
_cell.length_a   1.000
_cell.length_b   1.000
_cell.length_c   1.000
_cell.angle_alpha   90.00
_cell.angle_beta   90.00
_cell.angle_gamma   90.00
#
_symmetry.space_group_name_H-M   'P 1'
#
loop_
_entity.id
_entity.type
_entity.pdbx_description
1 polymer ?
#
loop_
_entity_poly.entity_id
_entity_poly.type
_entity_poly.pdbx_seq_one_letter_code
_entity_poly.pdbx_strand_id
1 'polypeptide(L)'
;MNNNIPKKALCIRNTSTWAHVKPEYKFDSGKFNKESVLKDIALMSPKIDYMLNKIKELDEKDMAADGKHYKHIIYSDVDGSNGAKMVASAMIANNFKPVYNNGVLKTKYTDEDNYNTFGLLTKSVVNKKPLSVGLKKNMMAVMNNRETGEKGNVYGKNMRFLILDSGFKEGIDVFDVKYMHILEPLITKAENTQVIGRGTRYCGQSGLPFIPNVGWPLNIYRYNIKYDDNMTVHDLFIKHSNENISILNFIAELEDIMIASAVDLPLTENIHILSTKNNRFLNYIKNNTGFGNNKSIIKINNIRGTYRNDVDIIDCKKNCKGILEYNIGDFNPDNLLITAALHVIKIEYVKQLQDFKKSNSDENDNKSWEGVFKKKIRFNIEDSILIKAFNKKFPKTDLCQHISKRKDYCDTINELWKNKQVFFKKHGNKLLDKLEEISRANKINSENYIQIYKYINENMKEYRQKEKPPETKLNIIDLNKYIFKNYKKYYWDIPIIQNKCIADLKKDDEKAEKNKIVSFSNTQLFVQKYLTPQSPYKGIFLYHSVGSGKTCTAISTATNTFNKEGYTILWVTRHTLKEDIWKNMFDNICNVIIQEKLKSGEIKEIPKLRAKRLELLGDSWIQPISYKQFTNMIKGKNKFYDKMVKINGKEDPFKKTLIIIDEIHKIYSNSLSALEKPNPAVLQDMIQRSYSVSGKNSLRLILMSATPITEDPMSSIKILNLLLENEERMPENFDDFKTKYCNDNGIINDNKILDIMNNIAGLISYIDRSNDKSQFAYPVMNDIICNIDISTSNLEDKLGNLNNEIEEINEKIPKLDTKINKEEIKGLKLKLKAIEKEKKGVVAKFKEPKSILDYINKCFKEK
;
A
#
# COMPACT_ATOMS: atom_id res chain seq x y z
N MET A 1 15.24 3.76 14.91
CA MET A 1 14.62 4.68 15.91
C MET A 1 15.30 4.65 17.29
N ASN A 2 16.36 3.87 17.54
CA ASN A 2 16.84 3.67 18.94
C ASN A 2 17.64 4.80 19.60
N ASN A 3 18.02 5.87 18.90
CA ASN A 3 18.92 6.88 19.50
C ASN A 3 18.21 8.09 20.12
N ASN A 4 16.88 8.24 20.00
CA ASN A 4 16.14 9.41 20.53
C ASN A 4 14.96 9.07 21.45
N ILE A 5 14.66 7.80 21.73
CA ILE A 5 13.57 7.43 22.66
C ILE A 5 14.04 7.66 24.10
N PRO A 6 13.30 8.42 24.93
CA PRO A 6 13.65 8.64 26.33
C PRO A 6 13.83 7.32 27.09
N LYS A 7 14.81 7.28 28.01
CA LYS A 7 15.09 6.09 28.85
C LYS A 7 13.84 5.53 29.53
N LYS A 8 12.94 6.41 29.96
CA LYS A 8 11.66 6.05 30.59
C LYS A 8 10.74 5.27 29.63
N ALA A 9 10.54 5.75 28.41
CA ALA A 9 9.77 5.02 27.40
C ALA A 9 10.43 3.70 27.03
N LEU A 10 11.75 3.67 26.89
CA LEU A 10 12.47 2.43 26.62
C LEU A 10 12.30 1.40 27.76
N CYS A 11 12.32 1.85 29.02
CA CYS A 11 12.03 1.01 30.19
C CYS A 11 10.62 0.41 30.10
N ILE A 12 9.60 1.24 29.81
CA ILE A 12 8.21 0.78 29.67
C ILE A 12 8.09 -0.26 28.55
N ARG A 13 8.65 0.03 27.37
CA ARG A 13 8.59 -0.85 26.19
C ARG A 13 9.23 -2.21 26.48
N ASN A 14 10.44 -2.22 27.00
CA ASN A 14 11.18 -3.44 27.30
C ASN A 14 10.50 -4.28 28.40
N THR A 15 10.03 -3.61 29.46
CA THR A 15 9.33 -4.27 30.57
C THR A 15 8.00 -4.85 30.13
N SER A 16 7.31 -4.19 29.19
CA SER A 16 6.02 -4.65 28.66
C SER A 16 6.07 -5.99 27.94
N THR A 17 7.26 -6.46 27.54
CA THR A 17 7.43 -7.78 26.90
C THR A 17 7.79 -8.83 27.93
N TRP A 18 8.81 -8.59 28.77
CA TRP A 18 9.15 -9.44 29.90
C TRP A 18 9.68 -8.59 31.06
N ALA A 19 9.01 -8.65 32.20
CA ALA A 19 9.40 -7.97 33.41
C ALA A 19 10.60 -8.65 34.06
N HIS A 20 11.65 -7.87 34.36
CA HIS A 20 12.79 -8.30 35.17
C HIS A 20 13.44 -9.63 34.71
N VAL A 21 14.11 -9.58 33.56
CA VAL A 21 14.74 -10.76 32.96
C VAL A 21 15.94 -11.28 33.79
N LYS A 22 15.74 -12.38 34.50
CA LYS A 22 16.77 -13.10 35.26
C LYS A 22 17.56 -14.11 34.41
N PRO A 23 18.78 -14.51 34.83
CA PRO A 23 19.55 -15.55 34.15
C PRO A 23 18.83 -16.91 34.02
N GLU A 24 17.94 -17.26 34.97
CA GLU A 24 17.16 -18.50 34.94
C GLU A 24 16.09 -18.52 33.86
N TYR A 25 15.66 -17.36 33.36
CA TYR A 25 14.70 -17.27 32.26
C TYR A 25 15.35 -17.30 30.88
N LYS A 26 16.69 -17.17 30.78
CA LYS A 26 17.39 -17.07 29.49
C LYS A 26 17.81 -18.45 28.99
N PHE A 27 17.26 -18.93 27.88
CA PHE A 27 17.57 -20.26 27.34
C PHE A 27 19.05 -20.48 26.99
N ASP A 28 19.79 -19.41 26.70
CA ASP A 28 21.21 -19.43 26.38
C ASP A 28 22.11 -19.13 27.59
N SER A 29 21.56 -19.17 28.79
CA SER A 29 22.26 -19.09 30.07
C SER A 29 22.45 -20.49 30.65
N GLY A 30 23.62 -20.75 31.26
CA GLY A 30 23.87 -22.00 31.99
C GLY A 30 23.00 -22.19 33.23
N LYS A 31 22.23 -21.15 33.64
CA LYS A 31 21.28 -21.20 34.76
C LYS A 31 19.83 -21.41 34.32
N PHE A 32 19.57 -21.63 33.03
CA PHE A 32 18.21 -21.73 32.50
C PHE A 32 17.39 -22.80 33.22
N ASN A 33 16.17 -22.45 33.64
CA ASN A 33 15.24 -23.35 34.30
C ASN A 33 13.84 -23.22 33.68
N LYS A 34 13.32 -24.32 33.11
CA LYS A 34 12.01 -24.36 32.46
C LYS A 34 10.85 -24.11 33.44
N GLU A 35 10.91 -24.70 34.64
CA GLU A 35 9.86 -24.57 35.65
C GLU A 35 9.74 -23.13 36.15
N SER A 36 10.86 -22.43 36.33
CA SER A 36 10.87 -21.00 36.70
C SER A 36 10.20 -20.15 35.62
N VAL A 37 10.43 -20.43 34.34
CA VAL A 37 9.77 -19.74 33.23
C VAL A 37 8.26 -20.00 33.26
N LEU A 38 7.83 -21.27 33.34
CA LEU A 38 6.42 -21.64 33.35
C LEU A 38 5.65 -21.06 34.55
N LYS A 39 6.28 -21.02 35.72
CA LYS A 39 5.69 -20.47 36.94
C LYS A 39 5.42 -18.97 36.83
N ASP A 40 6.36 -18.22 36.26
CA ASP A 40 6.35 -16.76 36.32
C ASP A 40 5.79 -16.10 35.05
N ILE A 41 5.65 -16.83 33.93
CA ILE A 41 5.31 -16.26 32.61
C ILE A 41 3.99 -15.47 32.61
N ALA A 42 2.94 -15.95 33.28
CA ALA A 42 1.65 -15.27 33.32
C ALA A 42 1.73 -13.88 33.99
N LEU A 43 2.61 -13.73 34.99
CA LEU A 43 2.77 -12.47 35.75
C LEU A 43 3.85 -11.56 35.16
N MET A 44 4.95 -12.15 34.68
CA MET A 44 6.13 -11.43 34.18
C MET A 44 6.05 -11.16 32.68
N SER A 45 5.27 -11.92 31.91
CA SER A 45 5.10 -11.77 30.47
C SER A 45 3.69 -12.20 30.01
N PRO A 46 2.61 -11.51 30.45
CA PRO A 46 1.24 -11.87 30.09
C PRO A 46 1.01 -11.96 28.57
N LYS A 47 1.71 -11.15 27.78
CA LYS A 47 1.61 -11.19 26.31
C LYS A 47 2.08 -12.51 25.71
N ILE A 48 3.21 -13.04 26.18
CA ILE A 48 3.74 -14.31 25.68
C ILE A 48 2.85 -15.46 26.17
N ASP A 49 2.33 -15.37 27.39
CA ASP A 49 1.35 -16.34 27.91
C ASP A 49 0.07 -16.39 27.06
N TYR A 50 -0.58 -15.23 26.85
CA TYR A 50 -1.74 -15.10 25.96
C TYR A 50 -1.43 -15.55 24.54
N MET A 51 -0.22 -15.29 24.03
CA MET A 51 0.19 -15.76 22.72
C MET A 51 0.27 -17.29 22.66
N LEU A 52 0.87 -17.95 23.64
CA LEU A 52 0.95 -19.41 23.70
C LEU A 52 -0.45 -20.04 23.83
N ASN A 53 -1.33 -19.46 24.65
CA ASN A 53 -2.71 -19.93 24.77
C ASN A 53 -3.50 -19.73 23.47
N LYS A 54 -3.32 -18.59 22.79
CA LYS A 54 -3.92 -18.36 21.48
C LYS A 54 -3.39 -19.35 20.42
N ILE A 55 -2.11 -19.72 20.45
CA ILE A 55 -1.57 -20.73 19.54
C ILE A 55 -2.27 -22.09 19.77
N LYS A 56 -2.48 -22.50 21.03
CA LYS A 56 -3.22 -23.74 21.36
C LYS A 56 -4.66 -23.70 20.85
N GLU A 57 -5.38 -22.60 21.08
CA GLU A 57 -6.75 -22.40 20.57
C GLU A 57 -6.81 -22.50 19.04
N LEU A 58 -5.83 -21.92 18.34
CA LEU A 58 -5.75 -21.99 16.87
C LEU A 58 -5.43 -23.40 16.39
N ASP A 59 -4.57 -24.13 17.08
CA ASP A 59 -4.28 -25.54 16.77
C ASP A 59 -5.51 -26.42 16.90
N GLU A 60 -6.26 -26.29 17.99
CA GLU A 60 -7.50 -27.04 18.20
C GLU A 60 -8.49 -26.77 17.07
N LYS A 61 -8.66 -25.50 16.69
CA LYS A 61 -9.53 -25.08 15.60
C LYS A 61 -9.07 -25.63 14.24
N ASP A 62 -7.79 -25.57 13.94
CA ASP A 62 -7.24 -26.01 12.65
C ASP A 62 -7.22 -27.52 12.52
N MET A 63 -6.96 -28.25 13.61
CA MET A 63 -7.08 -29.70 13.65
C MET A 63 -8.54 -30.15 13.48
N ALA A 64 -9.49 -29.46 14.10
CA ALA A 64 -10.91 -29.74 13.94
C ALA A 64 -11.42 -29.45 12.51
N ALA A 65 -10.95 -28.36 11.89
CA ALA A 65 -11.40 -27.95 10.55
C ALA A 65 -10.72 -28.72 9.42
N ASP A 66 -9.39 -28.85 9.49
CA ASP A 66 -8.56 -29.27 8.35
C ASP A 66 -7.68 -30.50 8.66
N GLY A 67 -7.59 -30.92 9.92
CA GLY A 67 -6.69 -31.98 10.38
C GLY A 67 -5.20 -31.64 10.22
N LYS A 68 -4.85 -30.35 10.22
CA LYS A 68 -3.50 -29.85 9.91
C LYS A 68 -3.05 -28.77 10.88
N HIS A 69 -1.74 -28.75 11.17
CA HIS A 69 -1.08 -27.59 11.74
C HIS A 69 -0.72 -26.56 10.66
N TYR A 70 -0.45 -25.33 11.10
CA TYR A 70 0.00 -24.26 10.23
C TYR A 70 1.23 -23.53 10.79
N LYS A 71 1.92 -22.83 9.90
CA LYS A 71 3.10 -22.04 10.24
C LYS A 71 2.75 -20.70 10.84
N HIS A 72 3.57 -20.25 11.79
CA HIS A 72 3.44 -18.98 12.50
C HIS A 72 4.71 -18.15 12.37
N ILE A 73 4.54 -16.83 12.26
CA ILE A 73 5.60 -15.85 12.54
C ILE A 73 5.33 -15.24 13.91
N ILE A 74 6.36 -15.10 14.73
CA ILE A 74 6.30 -14.35 15.99
C ILE A 74 7.31 -13.21 15.91
N TYR A 75 6.84 -11.97 16.00
CA TYR A 75 7.67 -10.78 15.88
C TYR A 75 7.68 -10.00 17.21
N SER A 76 8.88 -9.61 17.63
CA SER A 76 9.11 -8.65 18.71
C SER A 76 10.00 -7.52 18.20
N ASP A 77 9.51 -6.30 18.35
CA ASP A 77 10.24 -5.07 18.11
C ASP A 77 11.26 -4.76 19.23
N VAL A 78 11.09 -5.36 20.41
CA VAL A 78 12.00 -5.21 21.55
C VAL A 78 13.35 -5.87 21.30
N ASP A 79 14.40 -5.08 21.45
CA ASP A 79 15.78 -5.50 21.23
C ASP A 79 16.41 -6.22 22.43
N GLY A 80 17.53 -6.89 22.15
CA GLY A 80 18.41 -7.43 23.19
C GLY A 80 17.89 -8.73 23.80
N SER A 81 17.79 -8.77 25.13
CA SER A 81 17.44 -9.98 25.88
C SER A 81 15.96 -10.11 26.22
N ASN A 82 15.13 -9.09 25.98
CA ASN A 82 13.78 -9.03 26.53
C ASN A 82 12.70 -9.40 25.50
N GLY A 83 12.98 -9.28 24.20
CA GLY A 83 12.05 -9.57 23.12
C GLY A 83 12.13 -11.02 22.63
N ALA A 84 12.49 -11.20 21.35
CA ALA A 84 12.52 -12.51 20.67
C ALA A 84 13.24 -13.64 21.42
N LYS A 85 14.28 -13.34 22.20
CA LYS A 85 14.97 -14.35 23.02
C LYS A 85 14.11 -14.89 24.17
N MET A 86 13.26 -14.07 24.78
CA MET A 86 12.32 -14.53 25.81
C MET A 86 11.17 -15.33 25.24
N VAL A 87 10.73 -15.00 24.02
CA VAL A 87 9.82 -15.87 23.27
C VAL A 87 10.44 -17.25 23.09
N ALA A 88 11.70 -17.32 22.62
CA ALA A 88 12.40 -18.59 22.48
C ALA A 88 12.53 -19.35 23.80
N SER A 89 12.83 -18.66 24.92
CA SER A 89 12.82 -19.27 26.26
C SER A 89 11.47 -19.86 26.64
N ALA A 90 10.39 -19.11 26.44
CA ALA A 90 9.03 -19.56 26.75
C ALA A 90 8.61 -20.75 25.88
N MET A 91 8.98 -20.75 24.60
CA MET A 91 8.76 -21.89 23.70
C MET A 91 9.53 -23.13 24.17
N ILE A 92 10.81 -22.99 24.55
CA ILE A 92 11.62 -24.11 25.08
C ILE A 92 11.03 -24.65 26.40
N ALA A 93 10.53 -23.77 27.27
CA ALA A 93 9.86 -24.16 28.50
C ALA A 93 8.56 -24.93 28.22
N ASN A 94 7.85 -24.62 27.12
CA ASN A 94 6.68 -25.34 26.61
C ASN A 94 7.04 -26.48 25.64
N ASN A 95 8.23 -27.08 25.79
CA ASN A 95 8.70 -28.26 25.04
C ASN A 95 8.89 -28.11 23.52
N PHE A 96 8.87 -26.88 22.99
CA PHE A 96 9.32 -26.64 21.63
C PHE A 96 10.85 -26.67 21.53
N LYS A 97 11.38 -27.05 20.37
CA LYS A 97 12.83 -27.21 20.16
C LYS A 97 13.33 -26.29 19.03
N PRO A 98 14.50 -25.64 19.19
CA PRO A 98 15.10 -24.91 18.08
C PRO A 98 15.51 -25.89 16.97
N VAL A 99 15.37 -25.45 15.70
CA VAL A 99 15.80 -26.21 14.50
C VAL A 99 17.32 -26.27 14.33
N TYR A 100 18.08 -25.63 15.21
CA TYR A 100 19.53 -25.62 15.21
C TYR A 100 20.07 -25.93 16.61
N ASN A 101 21.28 -26.49 16.66
CA ASN A 101 22.02 -26.72 17.88
C ASN A 101 23.46 -26.20 17.71
N ASN A 102 24.00 -25.49 18.71
CA ASN A 102 25.34 -24.90 18.66
C ASN A 102 25.66 -24.10 17.39
N GLY A 103 24.65 -23.46 16.79
CA GLY A 103 24.80 -22.67 15.56
C GLY A 103 24.82 -23.49 14.26
N VAL A 104 24.51 -24.78 14.30
CA VAL A 104 24.39 -25.68 13.14
C VAL A 104 22.96 -26.19 13.02
N LEU A 105 22.41 -26.20 11.81
CA LEU A 105 21.07 -26.72 11.55
C LEU A 105 21.01 -28.22 11.88
N LYS A 106 19.93 -28.68 12.51
CA LYS A 106 19.70 -30.11 12.70
C LYS A 106 19.51 -30.78 11.34
N THR A 107 20.17 -31.92 11.14
CA THR A 107 20.10 -32.71 9.90
C THR A 107 19.10 -33.85 9.98
N LYS A 108 18.61 -34.17 11.18
CA LYS A 108 17.58 -35.18 11.44
C LYS A 108 16.54 -34.60 12.39
N TYR A 109 15.27 -34.77 12.04
CA TYR A 109 14.12 -34.48 12.90
C TYR A 109 13.54 -35.83 13.32
N THR A 110 13.32 -36.01 14.63
CA THR A 110 12.60 -37.18 15.15
C THR A 110 11.10 -36.96 15.01
N ASP A 111 10.30 -38.02 15.06
CA ASP A 111 8.84 -37.85 15.01
C ASP A 111 8.29 -37.01 16.17
N GLU A 112 8.97 -37.03 17.33
CA GLU A 112 8.68 -36.15 18.46
C GLU A 112 8.93 -34.66 18.18
N ASP A 113 9.82 -34.35 17.23
CA ASP A 113 10.11 -32.98 16.82
C ASP A 113 9.07 -32.44 15.85
N ASN A 114 8.30 -33.31 15.18
CA ASN A 114 7.31 -32.89 14.18
C ASN A 114 6.35 -31.86 14.78
N TYR A 115 6.18 -30.73 14.09
CA TYR A 115 5.34 -29.59 14.49
C TYR A 115 5.76 -28.86 15.77
N ASN A 116 6.75 -29.37 16.51
CA ASN A 116 7.21 -28.81 17.79
C ASN A 116 8.55 -28.06 17.66
N THR A 117 8.84 -27.51 16.49
CA THR A 117 10.10 -26.83 16.22
C THR A 117 9.96 -25.36 15.86
N PHE A 118 10.98 -24.57 16.19
CA PHE A 118 11.05 -23.16 15.84
C PHE A 118 12.44 -22.73 15.38
N GLY A 119 12.49 -21.66 14.59
CA GLY A 119 13.70 -20.94 14.26
C GLY A 119 13.70 -19.56 14.88
N LEU A 120 14.83 -19.16 15.46
CA LEU A 120 15.07 -17.81 15.98
C LEU A 120 16.02 -17.05 15.07
N LEU A 121 15.54 -15.96 14.46
CA LEU A 121 16.38 -14.99 13.76
C LEU A 121 16.46 -13.72 14.60
N THR A 122 17.63 -13.49 15.20
CA THR A 122 17.89 -12.34 16.06
C THR A 122 19.23 -11.67 15.73
N LYS A 123 19.29 -10.35 15.88
CA LYS A 123 20.54 -9.56 15.80
C LYS A 123 21.37 -9.71 17.08
N SER A 124 20.73 -10.08 18.19
CA SER A 124 21.38 -10.36 19.46
C SER A 124 22.25 -11.62 19.38
N VAL A 125 23.26 -11.71 20.25
CA VAL A 125 24.06 -12.93 20.37
C VAL A 125 23.24 -14.06 21.00
N VAL A 126 23.43 -15.27 20.47
CA VAL A 126 22.89 -16.52 21.01
C VAL A 126 24.07 -17.41 21.36
N ASN A 127 24.14 -17.92 22.59
CA ASN A 127 25.29 -18.69 23.08
C ASN A 127 26.63 -17.95 22.87
N LYS A 128 26.65 -16.64 23.19
CA LYS A 128 27.81 -15.74 23.07
C LYS A 128 28.33 -15.47 21.65
N LYS A 129 27.66 -15.96 20.59
CA LYS A 129 28.05 -15.71 19.19
C LYS A 129 26.87 -15.16 18.37
N PRO A 130 27.13 -14.30 17.37
CA PRO A 130 26.10 -13.92 16.41
C PRO A 130 25.74 -15.10 15.50
N LEU A 131 24.49 -15.13 15.01
CA LEU A 131 24.05 -16.15 14.06
C LEU A 131 24.78 -15.99 12.71
N SER A 132 25.37 -17.08 12.19
CA SER A 132 26.07 -17.07 10.91
C SER A 132 25.12 -16.84 9.74
N VAL A 133 25.60 -16.22 8.66
CA VAL A 133 24.81 -16.00 7.44
C VAL A 133 24.32 -17.32 6.84
N GLY A 134 25.17 -18.36 6.87
CA GLY A 134 24.83 -19.69 6.39
C GLY A 134 23.67 -20.32 7.17
N LEU A 135 23.67 -20.21 8.51
CA LEU A 135 22.58 -20.71 9.33
C LEU A 135 21.25 -20.03 9.00
N LYS A 136 21.25 -18.70 8.88
CA LYS A 136 20.04 -17.92 8.52
C LYS A 136 19.47 -18.40 7.18
N LYS A 137 20.32 -18.57 6.17
CA LYS A 137 19.92 -19.07 4.84
C LYS A 137 19.33 -20.47 4.91
N ASN A 138 19.95 -21.37 5.67
CA ASN A 138 19.49 -22.75 5.81
C ASN A 138 18.15 -22.84 6.55
N MET A 139 17.94 -22.04 7.60
CA MET A 139 16.65 -21.97 8.30
C MET A 139 15.53 -21.49 7.37
N MET A 140 15.79 -20.46 6.55
CA MET A 140 14.82 -19.98 5.57
C MET A 140 14.53 -21.00 4.47
N ALA A 141 15.53 -21.80 4.08
CA ALA A 141 15.33 -22.90 3.14
C ALA A 141 14.38 -23.98 3.71
N VAL A 142 14.51 -24.34 4.98
CA VAL A 142 13.58 -25.26 5.65
C VAL A 142 12.18 -24.62 5.76
N MET A 143 12.09 -23.38 6.23
CA MET A 143 10.82 -22.69 6.46
C MET A 143 9.97 -22.60 5.18
N ASN A 144 10.61 -22.36 4.03
CA ASN A 144 9.96 -22.15 2.74
C ASN A 144 9.95 -23.39 1.83
N ASN A 145 10.32 -24.58 2.33
CA ASN A 145 10.32 -25.81 1.53
C ASN A 145 8.87 -26.26 1.22
N ARG A 146 8.56 -26.45 -0.06
CA ARG A 146 7.26 -26.90 -0.60
C ARG A 146 7.29 -28.30 -1.22
N GLU A 147 8.41 -29.02 -1.12
CA GLU A 147 8.52 -30.42 -1.54
C GLU A 147 7.45 -31.28 -0.86
N THR A 148 7.06 -32.37 -1.49
CA THR A 148 6.15 -33.36 -0.90
C THR A 148 6.90 -34.33 0.01
N GLY A 149 6.17 -35.06 0.85
CA GLY A 149 6.75 -36.05 1.76
C GLY A 149 7.46 -35.44 2.97
N GLU A 150 8.51 -36.09 3.46
CA GLU A 150 9.16 -35.76 4.74
C GLU A 150 9.88 -34.41 4.75
N LYS A 151 10.36 -33.94 3.61
CA LYS A 151 11.09 -32.65 3.49
C LYS A 151 10.16 -31.44 3.42
N GLY A 152 8.89 -31.65 3.09
CA GLY A 152 7.89 -30.60 2.95
C GLY A 152 7.62 -29.85 4.24
N ASN A 153 7.45 -28.54 4.14
CA ASN A 153 7.18 -27.67 5.30
C ASN A 153 6.02 -26.69 5.07
N VAL A 154 5.09 -26.97 4.15
CA VAL A 154 3.90 -26.13 3.95
C VAL A 154 3.09 -25.98 5.25
N TYR A 155 2.91 -27.06 5.99
CA TYR A 155 2.15 -27.14 7.24
C TYR A 155 3.03 -27.13 8.50
N GLY A 156 4.31 -26.75 8.38
CA GLY A 156 5.20 -26.57 9.52
C GLY A 156 5.70 -27.85 10.19
N LYS A 157 5.69 -29.01 9.50
CA LYS A 157 6.18 -30.28 10.05
C LYS A 157 7.61 -30.17 10.59
N ASN A 158 8.52 -29.58 9.80
CA ASN A 158 9.95 -29.51 10.11
C ASN A 158 10.36 -28.22 10.84
N MET A 159 9.67 -27.12 10.54
CA MET A 159 9.82 -25.82 11.20
C MET A 159 8.49 -25.10 11.21
N ARG A 160 7.85 -25.05 12.38
CA ARG A 160 6.50 -24.50 12.53
C ARG A 160 6.49 -23.01 12.85
N PHE A 161 7.39 -22.56 13.71
CA PHE A 161 7.44 -21.17 14.17
C PHE A 161 8.72 -20.48 13.71
N LEU A 162 8.60 -19.23 13.26
CA LEU A 162 9.73 -18.35 13.00
C LEU A 162 9.64 -17.13 13.93
N ILE A 163 10.57 -17.04 14.87
CA ILE A 163 10.69 -15.93 15.81
C ILE A 163 11.67 -14.89 15.23
N LEU A 164 11.22 -13.64 15.16
CA LEU A 164 11.94 -12.51 14.57
C LEU A 164 12.08 -11.37 15.58
N ASP A 165 13.22 -10.69 15.56
CA ASP A 165 13.38 -9.39 16.21
C ASP A 165 13.38 -8.21 15.22
N SER A 166 13.50 -6.99 15.74
CA SER A 166 13.56 -5.74 14.95
C SER A 166 14.65 -5.73 13.88
N GLY A 167 15.69 -6.57 13.99
CA GLY A 167 16.74 -6.73 13.00
C GLY A 167 16.29 -7.40 11.70
N PHE A 168 15.15 -8.07 11.71
CA PHE A 168 14.59 -8.83 10.58
C PHE A 168 13.26 -8.26 10.06
N LYS A 169 12.99 -6.97 10.34
CA LYS A 169 11.89 -6.23 9.70
C LYS A 169 12.06 -6.09 8.18
N GLU A 170 13.24 -6.41 7.64
CA GLU A 170 13.58 -6.44 6.22
C GLU A 170 14.41 -7.68 5.85
N GLY A 171 14.47 -7.99 4.55
CA GLY A 171 15.43 -8.94 4.00
C GLY A 171 15.08 -10.42 4.17
N ILE A 172 13.86 -10.75 4.62
CA ILE A 172 13.35 -12.12 4.66
C ILE A 172 11.94 -12.21 4.05
N ASP A 173 11.66 -13.35 3.45
CA ASP A 173 10.37 -13.71 2.86
C ASP A 173 9.95 -15.05 3.44
N VAL A 174 8.75 -15.12 4.02
CA VAL A 174 8.22 -16.31 4.66
C VAL A 174 6.99 -16.79 3.90
N PHE A 175 7.02 -18.04 3.45
CA PHE A 175 5.95 -18.63 2.63
C PHE A 175 5.03 -19.52 3.45
N ASP A 176 3.78 -19.63 3.00
CA ASP A 176 2.73 -20.53 3.50
C ASP A 176 2.48 -20.41 5.01
N VAL A 177 2.64 -19.20 5.52
CA VAL A 177 2.29 -18.79 6.88
C VAL A 177 0.81 -18.41 6.93
N LYS A 178 0.08 -18.96 7.92
CA LYS A 178 -1.34 -18.66 8.20
C LYS A 178 -1.51 -17.64 9.31
N TYR A 179 -0.57 -17.59 10.25
CA TYR A 179 -0.63 -16.78 11.47
C TYR A 179 0.60 -15.92 11.69
N MET A 180 0.38 -14.72 12.20
CA MET A 180 1.44 -13.82 12.65
C MET A 180 1.09 -13.27 14.03
N HIS A 181 2.04 -13.30 14.96
CA HIS A 181 1.91 -12.76 16.30
C HIS A 181 2.87 -11.58 16.43
N ILE A 182 2.33 -10.40 16.74
CA ILE A 182 3.10 -9.17 16.98
C ILE A 182 2.96 -8.86 18.47
N LEU A 183 4.04 -9.07 19.23
CA LEU A 183 4.00 -8.98 20.70
C LEU A 183 3.81 -7.57 21.22
N GLU A 184 4.10 -6.54 20.41
CA GLU A 184 3.86 -5.17 20.81
C GLU A 184 3.37 -4.35 19.63
N PRO A 185 2.37 -3.46 19.81
CA PRO A 185 1.91 -2.60 18.74
C PRO A 185 3.08 -1.78 18.18
N LEU A 186 3.17 -1.74 16.85
CA LEU A 186 4.18 -0.97 16.13
C LEU A 186 3.71 0.47 16.00
N ILE A 187 4.66 1.40 16.07
CA ILE A 187 4.38 2.83 16.19
C ILE A 187 3.83 3.37 14.87
N THR A 188 4.50 3.04 13.76
CA THR A 188 4.17 3.61 12.45
C THR A 188 3.52 2.59 11.52
N LYS A 189 2.74 3.08 10.55
CA LYS A 189 2.17 2.25 9.47
C LYS A 189 3.25 1.65 8.56
N ALA A 190 4.35 2.37 8.37
CA ALA A 190 5.52 1.89 7.63
C ALA A 190 6.13 0.64 8.28
N GLU A 191 6.33 0.64 9.60
CA GLU A 191 6.82 -0.52 10.34
C GLU A 191 5.85 -1.70 10.26
N ASN A 192 4.54 -1.46 10.43
CA ASN A 192 3.51 -2.49 10.24
C ASN A 192 3.61 -3.11 8.84
N THR A 193 3.76 -2.29 7.79
CA THR A 193 3.88 -2.75 6.40
C THR A 193 5.14 -3.59 6.18
N GLN A 194 6.27 -3.18 6.76
CA GLN A 194 7.53 -3.93 6.66
C GLN A 194 7.46 -5.29 7.36
N VAL A 195 6.89 -5.32 8.56
CA VAL A 195 6.76 -6.52 9.40
C VAL A 195 5.74 -7.50 8.82
N ILE A 196 4.51 -7.04 8.53
CA ILE A 196 3.46 -7.87 7.92
C ILE A 196 3.88 -8.31 6.51
N GLY A 197 4.58 -7.45 5.77
CA GLY A 197 5.15 -7.74 4.46
C GLY A 197 6.20 -8.86 4.43
N ARG A 198 6.62 -9.40 5.59
CA ARG A 198 7.41 -10.65 5.66
C ARG A 198 6.56 -11.87 5.34
N GLY A 199 5.26 -11.81 5.65
CA GLY A 199 4.28 -12.87 5.42
C GLY A 199 3.37 -12.64 4.22
N THR A 200 3.34 -11.48 3.57
CA THR A 200 2.42 -11.19 2.44
C THR A 200 3.15 -11.00 1.10
N ARG A 201 4.00 -11.96 0.73
CA ARG A 201 4.75 -11.90 -0.53
C ARG A 201 3.96 -12.41 -1.72
N TYR A 202 4.41 -12.03 -2.92
CA TYR A 202 3.81 -12.46 -4.19
C TYR A 202 3.76 -13.99 -4.27
N CYS A 203 2.56 -14.55 -4.39
CA CYS A 203 2.26 -15.99 -4.35
C CYS A 203 2.86 -16.72 -3.12
N GLY A 204 3.16 -15.99 -2.05
CA GLY A 204 3.80 -16.51 -0.85
C GLY A 204 2.96 -17.54 -0.12
N GLN A 205 1.63 -17.49 -0.25
CA GLN A 205 0.67 -18.40 0.40
C GLN A 205 0.11 -19.45 -0.55
N SER A 206 0.69 -19.61 -1.74
CA SER A 206 0.15 -20.53 -2.76
C SER A 206 0.13 -22.01 -2.36
N GLY A 207 0.90 -22.42 -1.34
CA GLY A 207 0.79 -23.77 -0.75
C GLY A 207 -0.44 -23.95 0.16
N LEU A 208 -1.11 -22.87 0.57
CA LEU A 208 -2.32 -22.91 1.38
C LEU A 208 -3.58 -22.89 0.50
N PRO A 209 -4.72 -23.42 0.99
CA PRO A 209 -5.99 -23.36 0.26
C PRO A 209 -6.39 -21.91 -0.07
N PHE A 210 -6.69 -21.64 -1.35
CA PHE A 210 -7.21 -20.34 -1.79
C PHE A 210 -8.73 -20.30 -1.58
N ILE A 211 -9.23 -19.31 -0.86
CA ILE A 211 -10.68 -19.16 -0.65
C ILE A 211 -11.27 -18.37 -1.84
N PRO A 212 -12.19 -18.92 -2.64
CA PRO A 212 -12.78 -18.21 -3.77
C PRO A 212 -13.39 -16.86 -3.37
N ASN A 213 -13.18 -15.82 -4.17
CA ASN A 213 -13.62 -14.43 -3.91
C ASN A 213 -13.07 -13.76 -2.64
N VAL A 214 -12.25 -14.46 -1.84
CA VAL A 214 -11.70 -13.96 -0.58
C VAL A 214 -10.18 -13.90 -0.62
N GLY A 215 -9.50 -14.93 -1.18
CA GLY A 215 -8.04 -15.03 -1.24
C GLY A 215 -7.43 -15.80 -0.07
N TRP A 216 -6.15 -15.58 0.20
CA TRP A 216 -5.45 -16.16 1.35
C TRP A 216 -5.47 -15.21 2.56
N PRO A 217 -6.14 -15.55 3.68
CA PRO A 217 -6.02 -14.76 4.90
C PRO A 217 -4.67 -14.97 5.58
N LEU A 218 -4.02 -13.88 5.99
CA LEU A 218 -2.96 -13.89 6.99
C LEU A 218 -3.52 -13.31 8.30
N ASN A 219 -3.80 -14.16 9.27
CA ASN A 219 -4.37 -13.74 10.55
C ASN A 219 -3.27 -13.20 11.47
N ILE A 220 -3.37 -11.91 11.82
CA ILE A 220 -2.38 -11.19 12.61
C ILE A 220 -2.97 -10.92 13.98
N TYR A 221 -2.30 -11.42 15.03
CA TYR A 221 -2.64 -11.21 16.42
C TYR A 221 -1.67 -10.20 17.04
N ARG A 222 -2.19 -9.07 17.49
CA ARG A 222 -1.41 -7.99 18.13
C ARG A 222 -1.69 -7.97 19.61
N TYR A 223 -0.64 -8.08 20.43
CA TYR A 223 -0.78 -8.18 21.88
C TYR A 223 -0.46 -6.85 22.56
N ASN A 224 -1.37 -6.36 23.38
CA ASN A 224 -1.18 -5.17 24.20
C ASN A 224 -1.60 -5.48 25.65
N ILE A 225 -1.08 -4.73 26.62
CA ILE A 225 -1.41 -4.90 28.04
C ILE A 225 -2.31 -3.75 28.46
N LYS A 226 -3.41 -4.06 29.14
CA LYS A 226 -4.24 -3.06 29.81
C LYS A 226 -3.45 -2.50 31.00
N TYR A 227 -3.20 -1.20 31.01
CA TYR A 227 -2.50 -0.55 32.12
C TYR A 227 -3.50 -0.05 33.17
N ASP A 228 -4.57 0.59 32.71
CA ASP A 228 -5.76 0.95 33.49
C ASP A 228 -7.03 0.87 32.60
N ASP A 229 -8.18 1.32 33.09
CA ASP A 229 -9.45 1.25 32.36
C ASP A 229 -9.49 2.08 31.07
N ASN A 230 -8.64 3.10 30.95
CA ASN A 230 -8.66 4.07 29.86
C ASN A 230 -7.40 4.01 28.97
N MET A 231 -6.37 3.27 29.37
CA MET A 231 -5.05 3.34 28.74
C MET A 231 -4.37 1.97 28.69
N THR A 232 -3.69 1.72 27.57
CA THR A 232 -2.81 0.55 27.43
C THR A 232 -1.35 0.90 27.73
N VAL A 233 -0.52 -0.12 27.97
CA VAL A 233 0.93 0.08 28.14
C VAL A 233 1.57 0.68 26.89
N HIS A 234 1.01 0.42 25.70
CA HIS A 234 1.47 1.06 24.47
C HIS A 234 1.17 2.57 24.47
N ASP A 235 -0.02 2.98 24.87
CA ASP A 235 -0.38 4.41 24.95
C ASP A 235 0.50 5.14 25.96
N LEU A 236 0.77 4.49 27.10
CA LEU A 236 1.71 4.97 28.10
C LEU A 236 3.13 5.12 27.53
N PHE A 237 3.58 4.16 26.71
CA PHE A 237 4.85 4.25 25.99
C PHE A 237 4.88 5.45 25.05
N ILE A 238 3.85 5.64 24.20
CA ILE A 238 3.76 6.78 23.27
C ILE A 238 3.81 8.10 24.03
N LYS A 239 3.02 8.25 25.10
CA LYS A 239 2.99 9.45 25.95
C LYS A 239 4.37 9.83 26.51
N HIS A 240 5.22 8.85 26.79
CA HIS A 240 6.56 9.06 27.35
C HIS A 240 7.69 8.99 26.33
N SER A 241 7.40 8.73 25.05
CA SER A 241 8.38 8.51 23.99
C SER A 241 8.95 9.80 23.37
N ASN A 242 8.53 10.98 23.86
CA ASN A 242 8.75 12.29 23.21
C ASN A 242 8.20 12.37 21.78
N GLU A 243 7.39 11.40 21.34
CA GLU A 243 6.70 11.49 20.06
C GLU A 243 5.62 12.57 20.15
N ASN A 244 5.90 13.70 19.50
CA ASN A 244 4.94 14.78 19.39
C ASN A 244 3.75 14.26 18.57
N ILE A 245 2.55 14.23 19.16
CA ILE A 245 1.31 13.86 18.47
C ILE A 245 1.18 14.64 17.14
N SER A 246 1.68 15.88 17.11
CA SER A 246 1.78 16.68 15.89
C SER A 246 2.60 16.02 14.78
N ILE A 247 3.71 15.37 15.10
CA ILE A 247 4.54 14.63 14.13
C ILE A 247 3.80 13.38 13.63
N LEU A 248 3.11 12.65 14.50
CA LEU A 248 2.35 11.46 14.09
C LEU A 248 1.19 11.81 13.17
N ASN A 249 0.44 12.87 13.49
CA ASN A 249 -0.61 13.41 12.63
C ASN A 249 -0.03 13.87 11.29
N PHE A 250 1.10 14.59 11.32
CA PHE A 250 1.78 15.05 10.12
C PHE A 250 2.21 13.88 9.21
N ILE A 251 2.77 12.80 9.78
CA ILE A 251 3.17 11.61 9.02
C ILE A 251 1.95 11.01 8.30
N ALA A 252 0.82 10.86 8.99
CA ALA A 252 -0.40 10.34 8.40
C ALA A 252 -0.93 11.24 7.27
N GLU A 253 -0.97 12.55 7.51
CA GLU A 253 -1.36 13.58 6.54
C GLU A 253 -0.45 13.57 5.30
N LEU A 254 0.85 13.43 5.50
CA LEU A 254 1.84 13.40 4.43
C LEU A 254 1.70 12.16 3.55
N GLU A 255 1.44 10.98 4.13
CA GLU A 255 1.14 9.79 3.34
C GLU A 255 -0.11 9.98 2.49
N ASP A 256 -1.18 10.51 3.10
CA ASP A 256 -2.47 10.68 2.43
C ASP A 256 -2.41 11.71 1.30
N ILE A 257 -1.73 12.84 1.49
CA ILE A 257 -1.59 13.86 0.43
C ILE A 257 -0.69 13.38 -0.71
N MET A 258 0.35 12.58 -0.42
CA MET A 258 1.21 11.95 -1.45
C MET A 258 0.42 10.97 -2.32
N ILE A 259 -0.46 10.16 -1.70
CA ILE A 259 -1.35 9.23 -2.42
C ILE A 259 -2.34 10.01 -3.28
N ALA A 260 -2.97 11.05 -2.72
CA ALA A 260 -3.95 11.87 -3.44
C ALA A 260 -3.32 12.70 -4.58
N SER A 261 -2.02 12.95 -4.53
CA SER A 261 -1.27 13.68 -5.57
C SER A 261 -0.59 12.77 -6.59
N ALA A 262 -0.80 11.45 -6.50
CA ALA A 262 -0.19 10.50 -7.43
C ALA A 262 -0.71 10.70 -8.85
N VAL A 263 0.21 10.77 -9.82
CA VAL A 263 -0.11 11.11 -11.21
C VAL A 263 -0.94 10.02 -11.91
N ASP A 264 -0.80 8.77 -11.49
CA ASP A 264 -1.53 7.62 -12.00
C ASP A 264 -2.84 7.36 -11.26
N LEU A 265 -3.18 8.16 -10.23
CA LEU A 265 -4.40 7.98 -9.45
C LEU A 265 -5.68 7.92 -10.32
N PRO A 266 -5.88 8.78 -11.35
CA PRO A 266 -7.06 8.69 -12.22
C PRO A 266 -7.17 7.37 -13.00
N LEU A 267 -6.08 6.61 -13.09
CA LEU A 267 -6.00 5.31 -13.76
C LEU A 267 -6.09 4.14 -12.79
N THR A 268 -5.82 4.36 -11.49
CA THR A 268 -5.71 3.31 -10.48
C THR A 268 -6.82 3.36 -9.42
N GLU A 269 -7.79 4.27 -9.50
CA GLU A 269 -8.85 4.40 -8.47
C GLU A 269 -9.50 3.05 -8.07
N ASN A 270 -9.75 2.17 -9.05
CA ASN A 270 -10.41 0.88 -8.82
C ASN A 270 -9.62 -0.11 -7.97
N ILE A 271 -8.29 -0.01 -7.96
CA ILE A 271 -7.44 -0.88 -7.12
C ILE A 271 -7.26 -0.32 -5.71
N HIS A 272 -7.52 0.99 -5.54
CA HIS A 272 -7.27 1.72 -4.29
C HIS A 272 -8.54 2.05 -3.50
N ILE A 273 -9.73 1.70 -4.00
CA ILE A 273 -11.05 2.05 -3.41
C ILE A 273 -11.09 1.88 -1.89
N LEU A 274 -10.60 0.75 -1.38
CA LEU A 274 -10.64 0.45 0.06
C LEU A 274 -9.63 1.28 0.86
N SER A 275 -8.42 1.47 0.33
CA SER A 275 -7.34 2.23 0.99
C SER A 275 -7.56 3.74 0.96
N THR A 276 -8.29 4.27 -0.03
CA THR A 276 -8.46 5.73 -0.23
C THR A 276 -9.86 6.22 0.16
N LYS A 277 -10.74 5.35 0.67
CA LYS A 277 -12.14 5.70 1.00
C LYS A 277 -12.26 6.88 1.96
N ASN A 278 -11.33 7.01 2.91
CA ASN A 278 -11.35 8.03 3.95
C ASN A 278 -10.26 9.11 3.77
N ASN A 279 -9.60 9.16 2.60
CA ASN A 279 -8.55 10.13 2.36
C ASN A 279 -9.15 11.53 2.11
N ARG A 280 -8.91 12.47 3.03
CA ARG A 280 -9.52 13.81 2.99
C ARG A 280 -9.04 14.65 1.81
N PHE A 281 -7.79 14.51 1.37
CA PHE A 281 -7.24 15.25 0.23
C PHE A 281 -7.83 14.77 -1.09
N LEU A 282 -8.09 13.48 -1.22
CA LEU A 282 -8.81 12.94 -2.37
C LEU A 282 -10.23 13.48 -2.42
N ASN A 283 -10.94 13.51 -1.29
CA ASN A 283 -12.28 14.12 -1.21
C ASN A 283 -12.24 15.61 -1.52
N TYR A 284 -11.21 16.32 -1.06
CA TYR A 284 -10.98 17.73 -1.38
C TYR A 284 -10.80 17.93 -2.89
N ILE A 285 -9.94 17.15 -3.56
CA ILE A 285 -9.80 17.18 -5.02
C ILE A 285 -11.17 16.90 -5.64
N LYS A 286 -11.84 15.83 -5.22
CA LYS A 286 -13.09 15.41 -5.85
C LYS A 286 -14.18 16.49 -5.82
N ASN A 287 -14.37 17.09 -4.65
CA ASN A 287 -15.35 18.15 -4.43
C ASN A 287 -15.01 19.44 -5.20
N ASN A 288 -13.73 19.80 -5.30
CA ASN A 288 -13.29 21.04 -5.96
C ASN A 288 -13.00 20.91 -7.47
N THR A 289 -12.88 19.68 -7.99
CA THR A 289 -12.57 19.42 -9.41
C THR A 289 -13.74 18.85 -10.21
N GLY A 290 -14.81 18.43 -9.53
CA GLY A 290 -15.90 17.67 -10.15
C GLY A 290 -15.52 16.23 -10.54
N PHE A 291 -14.27 15.80 -10.28
CA PHE A 291 -13.92 14.37 -10.35
C PHE A 291 -14.52 13.66 -9.14
N GLY A 292 -15.07 12.45 -9.28
CA GLY A 292 -15.51 11.67 -8.11
C GLY A 292 -16.95 11.86 -7.64
N ASN A 293 -17.79 12.66 -8.33
CA ASN A 293 -19.25 12.44 -8.33
C ASN A 293 -19.63 11.18 -9.15
N ASN A 294 -18.79 10.14 -9.08
CA ASN A 294 -19.09 8.80 -9.54
C ASN A 294 -20.06 8.15 -8.54
N LYS A 295 -21.36 8.45 -8.70
CA LYS A 295 -22.46 7.54 -8.36
C LYS A 295 -22.47 6.27 -9.25
N SER A 296 -21.35 5.94 -9.90
CA SER A 296 -21.22 4.98 -10.99
C SER A 296 -20.57 3.66 -10.56
N ILE A 297 -20.95 3.13 -9.39
CA ILE A 297 -20.90 1.67 -9.16
C ILE A 297 -22.17 1.26 -8.39
N ILE A 298 -23.28 1.11 -9.13
CA ILE A 298 -24.37 0.22 -8.69
C ILE A 298 -24.06 -1.14 -9.30
N LYS A 299 -23.87 -2.15 -8.45
CA LYS A 299 -23.81 -3.57 -8.85
C LYS A 299 -25.11 -3.92 -9.59
N ILE A 300 -25.00 -4.38 -10.83
CA ILE A 300 -26.01 -5.25 -11.43
C ILE A 300 -25.27 -6.43 -12.06
N ASN A 301 -25.40 -7.61 -11.45
CA ASN A 301 -25.21 -8.87 -12.15
C ASN A 301 -26.26 -8.91 -13.26
N ASN A 302 -25.83 -8.91 -14.52
CA ASN A 302 -26.30 -9.86 -15.53
C ASN A 302 -25.60 -9.64 -16.88
N ILE A 303 -25.42 -10.76 -17.55
CA ILE A 303 -24.75 -10.97 -18.83
C ILE A 303 -25.37 -10.06 -19.90
N ARG A 304 -24.70 -8.95 -20.25
CA ARG A 304 -24.63 -8.24 -21.56
C ARG A 304 -24.35 -6.73 -21.37
N GLY A 305 -23.10 -6.34 -21.60
CA GLY A 305 -22.69 -4.95 -21.88
C GLY A 305 -22.65 -3.99 -20.69
N THR A 306 -21.50 -3.35 -20.48
CA THR A 306 -21.35 -2.23 -19.53
C THR A 306 -21.98 -0.96 -20.09
N TYR A 307 -23.00 -0.43 -19.40
CA TYR A 307 -23.61 0.87 -19.70
C TYR A 307 -23.07 1.96 -18.76
N ARG A 308 -22.82 3.16 -19.30
CA ARG A 308 -22.54 4.39 -18.56
C ARG A 308 -23.86 5.13 -18.28
N ASN A 309 -24.15 5.44 -17.01
CA ASN A 309 -25.33 6.19 -16.56
C ASN A 309 -24.99 7.59 -16.01
N ASP A 310 -23.75 8.06 -16.19
CA ASP A 310 -23.17 9.27 -15.59
C ASP A 310 -23.44 10.57 -16.37
N VAL A 311 -24.46 10.60 -17.22
CA VAL A 311 -24.93 11.81 -17.90
C VAL A 311 -26.42 11.95 -17.63
N ASP A 312 -26.81 12.98 -16.87
CA ASP A 312 -28.22 13.28 -16.60
C ASP A 312 -29.01 13.33 -17.91
N ILE A 313 -30.13 12.62 -17.95
CA ILE A 313 -31.07 12.69 -19.06
C ILE A 313 -31.61 14.12 -19.09
N ILE A 314 -31.49 14.78 -20.24
CA ILE A 314 -32.14 16.06 -20.46
C ILE A 314 -33.65 15.82 -20.34
N ASP A 315 -34.25 16.44 -19.33
CA ASP A 315 -35.70 16.46 -19.16
C ASP A 315 -36.32 17.42 -20.18
N CYS A 316 -36.61 16.87 -21.36
CA CYS A 316 -37.19 17.62 -22.47
C CYS A 316 -38.55 18.25 -22.13
N LYS A 317 -39.27 17.77 -21.10
CA LYS A 317 -40.55 18.37 -20.68
C LYS A 317 -40.38 19.76 -20.09
N LYS A 318 -39.16 20.11 -19.64
CA LYS A 318 -38.84 21.42 -19.10
C LYS A 318 -38.47 22.47 -20.16
N ASN A 319 -38.64 22.20 -21.46
CA ASN A 319 -38.43 23.15 -22.57
C ASN A 319 -37.07 23.89 -22.50
N CYS A 320 -35.98 23.14 -22.71
CA CYS A 320 -34.59 23.62 -22.66
C CYS A 320 -34.14 24.31 -21.37
N LYS A 321 -34.90 24.24 -20.27
CA LYS A 321 -34.43 24.71 -18.98
C LYS A 321 -33.28 23.85 -18.42
N GLY A 322 -32.42 24.44 -17.58
CA GLY A 322 -31.26 23.76 -17.01
C GLY A 322 -30.06 23.72 -17.96
N ILE A 323 -29.54 22.52 -18.26
CA ILE A 323 -28.26 22.37 -18.97
C ILE A 323 -28.27 22.93 -20.40
N LEU A 324 -29.46 23.03 -21.01
CA LEU A 324 -29.63 23.59 -22.35
C LEU A 324 -29.77 25.13 -22.32
N GLU A 325 -29.85 25.79 -21.17
CA GLU A 325 -29.98 27.26 -21.07
C GLU A 325 -28.65 27.97 -21.33
N TYR A 326 -27.54 27.40 -20.87
CA TYR A 326 -26.25 28.08 -20.80
C TYR A 326 -25.22 27.51 -21.78
N ASN A 327 -24.40 28.39 -22.35
CA ASN A 327 -23.17 28.00 -23.04
C ASN A 327 -22.06 27.90 -21.99
N ILE A 328 -21.39 26.76 -21.88
CA ILE A 328 -20.36 26.53 -20.85
C ILE A 328 -19.15 25.85 -21.48
N GLY A 329 -18.00 26.52 -21.49
CA GLY A 329 -16.75 25.97 -22.02
C GLY A 329 -16.90 25.47 -23.47
N ASP A 330 -16.59 24.19 -23.70
CA ASP A 330 -16.70 23.51 -25.01
C ASP A 330 -18.13 23.09 -25.39
N PHE A 331 -19.13 23.39 -24.56
CA PHE A 331 -20.53 22.99 -24.77
C PHE A 331 -21.38 24.15 -25.28
N ASN A 332 -21.88 23.98 -26.51
CA ASN A 332 -22.87 24.85 -27.13
C ASN A 332 -24.21 24.07 -27.34
N PRO A 333 -25.30 24.44 -26.64
CA PRO A 333 -26.62 23.84 -26.79
C PRO A 333 -27.17 23.91 -28.21
N ASP A 334 -26.85 24.96 -28.98
CA ASP A 334 -27.30 25.09 -30.37
C ASP A 334 -26.71 23.96 -31.22
N ASN A 335 -25.43 23.67 -31.07
CA ASN A 335 -24.79 22.57 -31.78
C ASN A 335 -25.44 21.21 -31.45
N LEU A 336 -25.82 20.99 -30.19
CA LEU A 336 -26.49 19.76 -29.75
C LEU A 336 -27.90 19.65 -30.36
N LEU A 337 -28.72 20.68 -30.20
CA LEU A 337 -30.10 20.73 -30.65
C LEU A 337 -30.18 20.61 -32.17
N ILE A 338 -29.39 21.38 -32.89
CA ILE A 338 -29.42 21.40 -34.35
C ILE A 338 -28.88 20.08 -34.93
N THR A 339 -27.86 19.47 -34.31
CA THR A 339 -27.37 18.14 -34.72
C THR A 339 -28.43 17.06 -34.53
N ALA A 340 -29.15 17.09 -33.40
CA ALA A 340 -30.25 16.16 -33.18
C ALA A 340 -31.39 16.39 -34.18
N ALA A 341 -31.72 17.64 -34.49
CA ALA A 341 -32.74 17.96 -35.49
C ALA A 341 -32.34 17.43 -36.87
N LEU A 342 -31.06 17.57 -37.23
CA LEU A 342 -30.48 17.08 -38.48
C LEU A 342 -30.57 15.56 -38.60
N HIS A 343 -30.37 14.86 -37.47
CA HIS A 343 -30.50 13.41 -37.41
C HIS A 343 -31.95 12.95 -37.60
N VAL A 344 -32.88 13.59 -36.90
CA VAL A 344 -34.29 13.21 -36.88
C VAL A 344 -34.99 13.45 -38.22
N ILE A 345 -34.57 14.47 -38.99
CA ILE A 345 -35.00 14.68 -40.38
C ILE A 345 -34.72 13.44 -41.28
N LYS A 346 -33.97 12.44 -40.79
CA LYS A 346 -33.53 11.26 -41.54
C LYS A 346 -33.90 9.88 -40.93
N ILE A 347 -34.73 9.76 -39.88
CA ILE A 347 -35.07 8.44 -39.32
C ILE A 347 -36.47 7.96 -39.74
N GLU A 348 -36.53 7.00 -40.66
CA GLU A 348 -37.69 6.11 -40.84
C GLU A 348 -37.80 5.15 -39.65
N TYR A 349 -38.92 5.14 -38.92
CA TYR A 349 -39.15 4.23 -37.81
C TYR A 349 -39.88 2.97 -38.30
N VAL A 350 -39.29 1.78 -38.13
CA VAL A 350 -40.00 0.49 -38.26
C VAL A 350 -40.30 0.00 -36.85
N LYS A 351 -41.56 0.07 -36.43
CA LYS A 351 -42.02 -0.46 -35.14
C LYS A 351 -42.54 -1.89 -35.36
N GLN A 352 -41.83 -2.90 -34.84
CA GLN A 352 -42.40 -4.25 -34.69
C GLN A 352 -43.44 -4.20 -33.55
N LEU A 353 -44.70 -4.52 -33.86
CA LEU A 353 -45.72 -4.76 -32.83
C LEU A 353 -45.53 -6.17 -32.27
N GLN A 354 -45.73 -6.34 -30.96
CA GLN A 354 -45.91 -7.66 -30.35
C GLN A 354 -47.28 -8.21 -30.73
N ASP A 355 -47.33 -9.50 -31.03
CA ASP A 355 -48.55 -10.24 -31.31
C ASP A 355 -49.58 -10.07 -30.19
N PHE A 356 -50.76 -9.58 -30.54
CA PHE A 356 -51.93 -9.68 -29.68
C PHE A 356 -52.48 -11.11 -29.76
N LYS A 357 -52.61 -11.75 -28.59
CA LYS A 357 -53.25 -13.06 -28.42
C LYS A 357 -54.68 -13.04 -28.99
N LYS A 358 -55.05 -14.14 -29.64
CA LYS A 358 -56.43 -14.51 -30.01
C LYS A 358 -57.42 -14.19 -28.89
N SER A 359 -58.49 -13.46 -29.21
CA SER A 359 -59.79 -13.58 -28.55
C SER A 359 -60.76 -14.25 -29.52
N ASN A 360 -61.51 -15.22 -29.00
CA ASN A 360 -62.45 -16.10 -29.71
C ASN A 360 -63.62 -15.34 -30.35
N SER A 361 -63.92 -15.67 -31.62
CA SER A 361 -65.29 -15.84 -32.13
C SER A 361 -65.25 -16.25 -33.61
N ASP A 362 -65.62 -17.50 -33.85
CA ASP A 362 -66.39 -18.08 -34.96
C ASP A 362 -66.15 -17.72 -36.44
N GLU A 363 -66.02 -18.83 -37.19
CA GLU A 363 -66.44 -19.13 -38.57
C GLU A 363 -65.73 -18.49 -39.79
N ASN A 364 -65.09 -19.42 -40.54
CA ASN A 364 -64.99 -19.51 -41.99
C ASN A 364 -64.45 -18.30 -42.77
N ASP A 365 -63.15 -18.29 -43.09
CA ASP A 365 -62.70 -18.66 -44.45
C ASP A 365 -61.17 -18.67 -44.61
N ASN A 366 -60.72 -19.47 -45.58
CA ASN A 366 -59.34 -19.88 -45.87
C ASN A 366 -58.39 -18.78 -46.38
N LYS A 367 -57.14 -18.80 -45.87
CA LYS A 367 -55.82 -18.70 -46.57
C LYS A 367 -54.81 -17.82 -45.81
N SER A 368 -53.86 -18.47 -45.18
CA SER A 368 -52.64 -17.87 -44.66
C SER A 368 -51.76 -17.34 -45.79
N TRP A 369 -51.51 -16.05 -45.78
CA TRP A 369 -50.30 -15.47 -46.37
C TRP A 369 -49.66 -14.58 -45.31
N GLU A 370 -48.50 -15.01 -44.80
CA GLU A 370 -47.58 -14.15 -44.04
C GLU A 370 -47.00 -13.09 -44.98
N GLY A 371 -47.79 -12.06 -45.25
CA GLY A 371 -47.37 -10.87 -45.99
C GLY A 371 -46.81 -9.84 -45.02
N VAL A 372 -45.48 -9.67 -45.01
CA VAL A 372 -44.84 -8.49 -44.43
C VAL A 372 -45.31 -7.25 -45.21
N PHE A 373 -46.32 -6.54 -44.69
CA PHE A 373 -46.70 -5.25 -45.24
C PHE A 373 -45.60 -4.21 -44.91
N LYS A 374 -44.67 -4.00 -45.84
CA LYS A 374 -43.83 -2.79 -45.88
C LYS A 374 -44.68 -1.63 -46.38
N LYS A 375 -45.37 -0.92 -45.47
CA LYS A 375 -45.85 0.43 -45.78
C LYS A 375 -44.64 1.37 -45.73
N LYS A 376 -44.07 1.71 -46.90
CA LYS A 376 -43.14 2.84 -47.04
C LYS A 376 -43.92 4.11 -46.71
N ILE A 377 -43.83 4.58 -45.47
CA ILE A 377 -44.22 5.95 -45.14
C ILE A 377 -43.00 6.82 -45.45
N ARG A 378 -42.99 7.45 -46.63
CA ARG A 378 -42.08 8.56 -46.91
C ARG A 378 -42.45 9.70 -45.95
N PHE A 379 -41.56 10.04 -45.01
CA PHE A 379 -41.67 11.29 -44.28
C PHE A 379 -40.96 12.42 -45.05
N ASN A 380 -41.62 13.57 -45.00
CA ASN A 380 -41.57 14.67 -45.96
C ASN A 380 -40.44 15.67 -45.65
N ILE A 381 -39.86 16.30 -46.69
CA ILE A 381 -38.89 17.43 -46.65
C ILE A 381 -39.53 18.72 -46.07
N GLU A 382 -40.72 18.61 -45.47
CA GLU A 382 -41.58 19.70 -45.01
C GLU A 382 -41.87 19.63 -43.51
N ASP A 383 -40.94 19.16 -42.66
CA ASP A 383 -40.93 19.63 -41.26
C ASP A 383 -40.52 21.11 -41.29
N SER A 384 -41.47 21.95 -41.73
CA SER A 384 -41.30 23.37 -41.99
C SER A 384 -40.81 24.10 -40.76
N ILE A 385 -41.06 23.53 -39.58
CA ILE A 385 -40.67 24.05 -38.28
C ILE A 385 -39.17 23.81 -38.04
N LEU A 386 -38.68 22.58 -38.15
CA LEU A 386 -37.25 22.30 -37.97
C LEU A 386 -36.41 23.01 -39.04
N ILE A 387 -36.88 23.03 -40.30
CA ILE A 387 -36.21 23.73 -41.41
C ILE A 387 -36.23 25.25 -41.22
N LYS A 388 -37.32 25.84 -40.70
CA LYS A 388 -37.33 27.26 -40.32
C LYS A 388 -36.32 27.54 -39.23
N ALA A 389 -36.17 26.65 -38.24
CA ALA A 389 -35.18 26.81 -37.18
C ALA A 389 -33.75 26.81 -37.75
N PHE A 390 -33.38 25.88 -38.64
CA PHE A 390 -32.05 25.86 -39.30
C PHE A 390 -31.67 27.17 -39.98
N ASN A 391 -32.66 27.87 -40.56
CA ASN A 391 -32.48 29.14 -41.26
C ASN A 391 -32.38 30.37 -40.34
N LYS A 392 -32.79 30.26 -39.07
CA LYS A 392 -32.67 31.38 -38.13
C LYS A 392 -31.25 31.50 -37.59
N LYS A 393 -30.80 32.74 -37.41
CA LYS A 393 -29.53 33.06 -36.75
C LYS A 393 -29.48 32.59 -35.29
N PHE A 394 -30.64 32.46 -34.63
CA PHE A 394 -30.78 31.99 -33.25
C PHE A 394 -31.85 30.88 -33.18
N PRO A 395 -31.48 29.63 -33.50
CA PRO A 395 -32.44 28.51 -33.65
C PRO A 395 -32.93 27.94 -32.32
N LYS A 396 -32.19 28.20 -31.22
CA LYS A 396 -32.44 27.67 -29.88
C LYS A 396 -33.90 27.76 -29.46
N THR A 397 -34.46 28.97 -29.48
CA THR A 397 -35.80 29.25 -28.97
C THR A 397 -36.86 28.40 -29.68
N ASP A 398 -36.76 28.27 -31.00
CA ASP A 398 -37.69 27.45 -31.78
C ASP A 398 -37.50 25.97 -31.44
N LEU A 399 -36.27 25.46 -31.52
CA LEU A 399 -35.96 24.06 -31.24
C LEU A 399 -36.40 23.63 -29.82
N CYS A 400 -36.29 24.54 -28.86
CA CYS A 400 -36.70 24.35 -27.48
C CYS A 400 -38.21 24.31 -27.27
N GLN A 401 -39.00 24.99 -28.10
CA GLN A 401 -40.47 24.88 -28.08
C GLN A 401 -40.97 23.55 -28.64
N HIS A 402 -40.13 22.85 -29.41
CA HIS A 402 -40.49 21.61 -30.10
C HIS A 402 -39.96 20.34 -29.43
N ILE A 403 -38.96 20.46 -28.56
CA ILE A 403 -38.34 19.32 -27.87
C ILE A 403 -39.30 18.53 -26.97
N SER A 404 -40.21 19.20 -26.26
CA SER A 404 -41.21 18.55 -25.38
C SER A 404 -42.34 17.88 -26.15
N LYS A 405 -42.59 18.31 -27.39
CA LYS A 405 -43.69 17.85 -28.25
C LYS A 405 -43.31 16.63 -29.09
N ARG A 406 -42.01 16.32 -29.21
CA ARG A 406 -41.44 15.29 -30.09
C ARG A 406 -40.56 14.33 -29.31
N LYS A 407 -41.05 13.10 -29.09
CA LYS A 407 -40.32 12.07 -28.32
C LYS A 407 -39.04 11.62 -29.02
N ASP A 408 -39.10 11.39 -30.33
CA ASP A 408 -37.97 11.06 -31.20
C ASP A 408 -36.84 12.10 -31.15
N TYR A 409 -37.21 13.38 -31.12
CA TYR A 409 -36.25 14.47 -31.01
C TYR A 409 -35.60 14.52 -29.63
N CYS A 410 -36.40 14.37 -28.58
CA CYS A 410 -35.88 14.25 -27.22
C CYS A 410 -34.96 13.02 -27.03
N ASP A 411 -35.34 11.86 -27.57
CA ASP A 411 -34.56 10.63 -27.49
C ASP A 411 -33.21 10.80 -28.20
N THR A 412 -33.21 11.43 -29.37
CA THR A 412 -31.98 11.74 -30.13
C THR A 412 -31.07 12.71 -29.39
N ILE A 413 -31.63 13.78 -28.81
CA ILE A 413 -30.86 14.73 -27.98
C ILE A 413 -30.20 13.99 -26.81
N ASN A 414 -30.96 13.12 -26.15
CA ASN A 414 -30.45 12.32 -25.05
C ASN A 414 -29.41 11.28 -25.49
N GLU A 415 -29.54 10.68 -26.68
CA GLU A 415 -28.56 9.75 -27.23
C GLU A 415 -27.24 10.46 -27.57
N LEU A 416 -27.34 11.61 -28.25
CA LEU A 416 -26.22 12.50 -28.58
C LEU A 416 -25.52 13.00 -27.32
N TRP A 417 -26.29 13.37 -26.28
CA TRP A 417 -25.79 13.86 -25.00
C TRP A 417 -25.10 12.76 -24.19
N LYS A 418 -25.72 11.57 -24.07
CA LYS A 418 -25.18 10.45 -23.28
C LYS A 418 -23.98 9.78 -23.92
N ASN A 419 -23.95 9.67 -25.25
CA ASN A 419 -22.95 8.84 -25.94
C ASN A 419 -22.43 9.49 -27.22
N LYS A 420 -22.09 10.78 -27.11
CA LYS A 420 -21.60 11.66 -28.18
C LYS A 420 -20.66 10.97 -29.18
N GLN A 421 -19.59 10.35 -28.69
CA GLN A 421 -18.58 9.66 -29.51
C GLN A 421 -19.17 8.48 -30.30
N VAL A 422 -19.98 7.63 -29.66
CA VAL A 422 -20.61 6.47 -30.32
C VAL A 422 -21.64 6.93 -31.35
N PHE A 423 -22.44 7.94 -31.00
CA PHE A 423 -23.44 8.53 -31.89
C PHE A 423 -22.77 9.09 -33.15
N PHE A 424 -21.73 9.92 -33.02
CA PHE A 424 -21.03 10.49 -34.17
C PHE A 424 -20.22 9.46 -34.96
N LYS A 425 -19.68 8.41 -34.32
CA LYS A 425 -19.05 7.29 -35.05
C LYS A 425 -20.05 6.56 -35.95
N LYS A 426 -21.30 6.37 -35.47
CA LYS A 426 -22.33 5.64 -36.19
C LYS A 426 -23.07 6.51 -37.22
N HIS A 427 -23.24 7.80 -36.93
CA HIS A 427 -24.14 8.68 -37.68
C HIS A 427 -23.45 9.90 -38.30
N GLY A 428 -22.20 10.20 -37.95
CA GLY A 428 -21.49 11.43 -38.31
C GLY A 428 -21.37 11.69 -39.82
N ASN A 429 -20.89 10.72 -40.60
CA ASN A 429 -20.81 10.85 -42.07
C ASN A 429 -22.20 11.13 -42.66
N LYS A 430 -23.20 10.37 -42.21
CA LYS A 430 -24.60 10.50 -42.66
C LYS A 430 -25.21 11.86 -42.33
N LEU A 431 -24.75 12.50 -41.24
CA LEU A 431 -25.13 13.85 -40.83
C LEU A 431 -24.43 14.92 -41.67
N LEU A 432 -23.12 14.77 -41.94
CA LEU A 432 -22.37 15.68 -42.82
C LEU A 432 -22.97 15.73 -44.23
N ASP A 433 -23.25 14.56 -44.82
CA ASP A 433 -23.89 14.48 -46.14
C ASP A 433 -25.21 15.26 -46.19
N LYS A 434 -25.99 15.18 -45.10
CA LYS A 434 -27.30 15.85 -45.01
C LYS A 434 -27.15 17.35 -44.75
N LEU A 435 -26.16 17.73 -43.95
CA LEU A 435 -25.83 19.13 -43.70
C LEU A 435 -25.45 19.83 -45.01
N GLU A 436 -24.65 19.17 -45.87
CA GLU A 436 -24.33 19.64 -47.21
C GLU A 436 -25.56 19.76 -48.10
N GLU A 437 -26.44 18.75 -48.10
CA GLU A 437 -27.69 18.77 -48.88
C GLU A 437 -28.57 19.97 -48.51
N ILE A 438 -28.74 20.24 -47.21
CA ILE A 438 -29.53 21.37 -46.70
C ILE A 438 -28.85 22.71 -47.02
N SER A 439 -27.52 22.76 -46.96
CA SER A 439 -26.73 23.94 -47.35
C SER A 439 -26.89 24.27 -48.83
N ARG A 440 -26.76 23.28 -49.73
CA ARG A 440 -26.96 23.46 -51.19
C ARG A 440 -28.37 23.93 -51.52
N ALA A 441 -29.36 23.56 -50.70
CA ALA A 441 -30.74 24.01 -50.84
C ALA A 441 -31.01 25.40 -50.23
N ASN A 442 -30.01 26.11 -49.72
CA ASN A 442 -30.13 27.38 -48.98
C ASN A 442 -31.11 27.30 -47.79
N LYS A 443 -31.17 26.14 -47.12
CA LYS A 443 -32.10 25.84 -46.01
C LYS A 443 -31.43 25.83 -44.63
N ILE A 444 -30.24 26.40 -44.52
CA ILE A 444 -29.53 26.59 -43.24
C ILE A 444 -28.75 27.90 -43.27
N ASN A 445 -28.71 28.58 -42.12
CA ASN A 445 -27.87 29.76 -41.94
C ASN A 445 -26.37 29.38 -42.04
N SER A 446 -25.56 30.22 -42.68
CA SER A 446 -24.13 29.97 -42.90
C SER A 446 -23.32 29.81 -41.60
N GLU A 447 -23.66 30.58 -40.56
CA GLU A 447 -23.03 30.48 -39.23
C GLU A 447 -23.35 29.13 -38.58
N ASN A 448 -24.62 28.72 -38.60
CA ASN A 448 -25.07 27.43 -38.08
C ASN A 448 -24.38 26.28 -38.83
N TYR A 449 -24.31 26.36 -40.16
CA TYR A 449 -23.62 25.37 -40.99
C TYR A 449 -22.16 25.19 -40.55
N ILE A 450 -21.40 26.29 -40.42
CA ILE A 450 -19.99 26.24 -40.02
C ILE A 450 -19.84 25.64 -38.63
N GLN A 451 -20.65 26.08 -37.67
CA GLN A 451 -20.55 25.61 -36.28
C GLN A 451 -20.91 24.13 -36.14
N ILE A 452 -21.95 23.67 -36.82
CA ILE A 452 -22.38 22.25 -36.79
C ILE A 452 -21.39 21.38 -37.57
N TYR A 453 -20.91 21.83 -38.72
CA TYR A 453 -19.90 21.12 -39.50
C TYR A 453 -18.62 20.91 -38.68
N LYS A 454 -18.16 21.95 -37.98
CA LYS A 454 -17.03 21.89 -37.06
C LYS A 454 -17.32 20.96 -35.89
N TYR A 455 -18.49 21.09 -35.28
CA TYR A 455 -18.91 20.25 -34.15
C TYR A 455 -18.98 18.76 -34.51
N ILE A 456 -19.59 18.38 -35.64
CA ILE A 456 -19.65 16.99 -36.10
C ILE A 456 -18.22 16.48 -36.35
N ASN A 457 -17.40 17.21 -37.12
CA ASN A 457 -16.04 16.78 -37.44
C ASN A 457 -15.13 16.65 -36.22
N GLU A 458 -15.19 17.58 -35.27
CA GLU A 458 -14.41 17.51 -34.02
C GLU A 458 -14.80 16.30 -33.17
N ASN A 459 -16.06 15.89 -33.20
CA ASN A 459 -16.53 14.72 -32.46
C ASN A 459 -16.42 13.40 -33.23
N MET A 460 -16.21 13.48 -34.55
CA MET A 460 -15.83 12.34 -35.41
C MET A 460 -14.32 12.08 -35.42
N LYS A 461 -13.49 13.10 -35.17
CA LYS A 461 -12.03 12.92 -35.02
C LYS A 461 -11.78 11.92 -33.90
N GLU A 462 -11.22 10.77 -34.28
CA GLU A 462 -10.78 9.76 -33.34
C GLU A 462 -9.81 10.42 -32.36
N TYR A 463 -10.14 10.44 -31.06
CA TYR A 463 -9.18 10.87 -30.05
C TYR A 463 -8.10 9.80 -29.98
N ARG A 464 -7.08 9.91 -30.85
CA ARG A 464 -5.87 9.14 -30.74
C ARG A 464 -5.20 9.60 -29.46
N GLN A 465 -5.28 8.75 -28.44
CA GLN A 465 -4.56 8.94 -27.19
C GLN A 465 -3.09 9.22 -27.52
N LYS A 466 -2.64 10.43 -27.22
CA LYS A 466 -1.22 10.77 -27.31
C LYS A 466 -0.58 10.21 -26.04
N GLU A 467 0.07 9.06 -26.16
CA GLU A 467 0.87 8.45 -25.08
C GLU A 467 2.17 9.26 -24.83
N LYS A 468 2.06 10.59 -24.71
CA LYS A 468 3.15 11.55 -24.53
C LYS A 468 2.96 12.31 -23.22
N PRO A 469 4.04 12.67 -22.50
CA PRO A 469 3.93 13.51 -21.32
C PRO A 469 3.37 14.90 -21.66
N PRO A 470 2.82 15.63 -20.68
CA PRO A 470 2.49 17.04 -20.86
C PRO A 470 3.75 17.83 -21.25
N GLU A 471 3.61 18.90 -22.03
CA GLU A 471 4.75 19.70 -22.50
C GLU A 471 5.33 20.61 -21.39
N THR A 472 4.49 20.99 -20.42
CA THR A 472 4.83 21.82 -19.27
C THR A 472 4.32 21.18 -17.98
N LYS A 473 4.86 21.62 -16.83
CA LYS A 473 4.32 21.21 -15.52
C LYS A 473 2.88 21.75 -15.40
N LEU A 474 1.95 20.87 -15.04
CA LEU A 474 0.54 21.20 -14.82
C LEU A 474 0.24 21.17 -13.31
N ASN A 475 -0.70 22.00 -12.86
CA ASN A 475 -1.28 21.87 -11.53
C ASN A 475 -1.99 20.51 -11.38
N ILE A 476 -2.26 20.06 -10.16
CA ILE A 476 -2.77 18.71 -9.89
C ILE A 476 -4.11 18.43 -10.60
N ILE A 477 -4.96 19.44 -10.75
CA ILE A 477 -6.29 19.32 -11.34
C ILE A 477 -6.17 19.09 -12.85
N ASP A 478 -5.40 19.93 -13.52
CA ASP A 478 -5.21 19.86 -14.96
C ASP A 478 -4.37 18.65 -15.36
N LEU A 479 -3.41 18.26 -14.51
CA LEU A 479 -2.67 17.03 -14.66
C LEU A 479 -3.61 15.81 -14.62
N ASN A 480 -4.50 15.71 -13.62
CA ASN A 480 -5.43 14.60 -13.52
C ASN A 480 -6.35 14.49 -14.76
N LYS A 481 -6.87 15.62 -15.25
CA LYS A 481 -7.63 15.69 -16.50
C LYS A 481 -6.81 15.22 -17.69
N TYR A 482 -5.56 15.68 -17.80
CA TYR A 482 -4.66 15.32 -18.88
C TYR A 482 -4.36 13.81 -18.87
N ILE A 483 -4.06 13.23 -17.70
CA ILE A 483 -3.75 11.81 -17.57
C ILE A 483 -4.98 10.96 -17.92
N PHE A 484 -6.14 11.25 -17.33
CA PHE A 484 -7.36 10.52 -17.63
C PHE A 484 -7.72 10.55 -19.12
N LYS A 485 -7.46 11.67 -19.80
CA LYS A 485 -7.74 11.83 -21.23
C LYS A 485 -6.74 11.10 -22.12
N ASN A 486 -5.44 11.27 -21.87
CA ASN A 486 -4.36 10.81 -22.76
C ASN A 486 -3.84 9.40 -22.48
N TYR A 487 -4.07 8.89 -21.27
CA TYR A 487 -3.52 7.61 -20.79
C TYR A 487 -4.61 6.60 -20.40
N LYS A 488 -5.87 6.85 -20.79
CA LYS A 488 -7.03 6.01 -20.45
C LYS A 488 -6.84 4.51 -20.79
N LYS A 489 -6.03 4.18 -21.79
CA LYS A 489 -5.68 2.79 -22.13
C LYS A 489 -5.02 2.03 -20.98
N TYR A 490 -4.38 2.72 -20.04
CA TYR A 490 -3.73 2.15 -18.87
C TYR A 490 -4.63 2.17 -17.62
N TYR A 491 -5.94 2.36 -17.79
CA TYR A 491 -6.90 2.29 -16.69
C TYR A 491 -6.96 0.89 -16.10
N TRP A 492 -7.00 0.77 -14.78
CA TRP A 492 -7.17 -0.51 -14.08
C TRP A 492 -8.64 -0.82 -13.89
N ASP A 493 -9.06 -1.99 -14.36
CA ASP A 493 -10.38 -2.54 -14.04
C ASP A 493 -10.45 -3.01 -12.58
N ILE A 494 -11.68 -3.21 -12.10
CA ILE A 494 -11.93 -3.76 -10.76
C ILE A 494 -11.30 -5.17 -10.69
N PRO A 495 -10.38 -5.42 -9.74
CA PRO A 495 -9.72 -6.71 -9.63
C PRO A 495 -10.72 -7.85 -9.36
N ILE A 496 -10.72 -8.86 -10.23
CA ILE A 496 -11.42 -10.13 -9.97
C ILE A 496 -10.52 -10.99 -9.07
N ILE A 497 -11.02 -11.37 -7.89
CA ILE A 497 -10.30 -12.21 -6.93
C ILE A 497 -10.36 -13.66 -7.37
N GLN A 498 -9.28 -14.13 -8.00
CA GLN A 498 -9.10 -15.51 -8.43
C GLN A 498 -7.66 -15.95 -8.18
N ASN A 499 -7.41 -17.25 -7.96
CA ASN A 499 -6.05 -17.72 -7.74
C ASN A 499 -5.23 -17.60 -9.03
N LYS A 500 -4.37 -16.58 -9.12
CA LYS A 500 -3.48 -16.35 -10.27
C LYS A 500 -2.12 -17.03 -10.13
N CYS A 501 -1.89 -17.77 -9.04
CA CYS A 501 -0.62 -18.46 -8.77
C CYS A 501 -0.62 -19.93 -9.27
N ILE A 502 -1.73 -20.41 -9.86
CA ILE A 502 -1.87 -21.80 -10.33
C ILE A 502 -0.89 -22.15 -11.47
N ALA A 503 -0.52 -21.18 -12.32
CA ALA A 503 0.47 -21.40 -13.39
C ALA A 503 1.90 -21.59 -12.87
N ASP A 504 2.19 -21.17 -11.62
CA ASP A 504 3.50 -21.33 -11.00
C ASP A 504 3.63 -22.67 -10.25
N LEU A 505 2.52 -23.35 -9.91
CA LEU A 505 2.52 -24.66 -9.24
C LEU A 505 2.87 -25.84 -10.18
N LYS A 506 2.65 -25.72 -11.49
CA LYS A 506 3.01 -26.76 -12.47
C LYS A 506 4.49 -26.72 -12.89
N LYS A 507 5.28 -25.78 -12.39
CA LYS A 507 6.67 -25.55 -12.82
C LYS A 507 7.73 -26.25 -11.98
N ASP A 508 7.35 -26.92 -10.90
CA ASP A 508 8.30 -27.67 -10.09
C ASP A 508 8.61 -29.07 -10.68
N ASP A 509 7.78 -29.58 -11.61
CA ASP A 509 7.98 -30.90 -12.25
C ASP A 509 8.45 -30.85 -13.73
N GLU A 510 8.47 -29.68 -14.37
CA GLU A 510 9.03 -29.51 -15.73
C GLU A 510 10.16 -28.49 -15.71
N LYS A 511 11.33 -28.87 -16.26
CA LYS A 511 12.53 -28.02 -16.46
C LYS A 511 12.09 -26.58 -16.78
N ALA A 512 12.14 -25.71 -15.77
CA ALA A 512 11.73 -24.31 -15.91
C ALA A 512 12.39 -23.71 -17.16
N GLU A 513 11.58 -23.30 -18.14
CA GLU A 513 12.04 -22.45 -19.24
C GLU A 513 12.76 -21.25 -18.65
N LYS A 514 14.09 -21.28 -18.66
CA LYS A 514 14.94 -20.17 -18.28
C LYS A 514 14.73 -19.11 -19.37
N ASN A 515 14.32 -17.91 -18.97
CA ASN A 515 14.04 -16.71 -19.78
C ASN A 515 12.54 -16.47 -20.08
N LYS A 516 11.80 -15.93 -19.11
CA LYS A 516 10.38 -15.53 -19.28
C LYS A 516 10.30 -14.08 -19.71
N ILE A 517 9.74 -13.81 -20.89
CA ILE A 517 9.37 -12.45 -21.31
C ILE A 517 8.24 -11.94 -20.40
N VAL A 518 8.49 -10.83 -19.70
CA VAL A 518 7.52 -10.29 -18.73
C VAL A 518 6.45 -9.47 -19.46
N SER A 519 5.19 -9.73 -19.13
CA SER A 519 4.08 -8.84 -19.48
C SER A 519 3.96 -7.73 -18.45
N PHE A 520 3.94 -6.48 -18.91
CA PHE A 520 3.89 -5.31 -18.04
C PHE A 520 2.47 -5.02 -17.56
N SER A 521 2.35 -4.57 -16.31
CA SER A 521 1.09 -4.03 -15.77
C SER A 521 0.74 -2.69 -16.39
N ASN A 522 -0.52 -2.26 -16.25
CA ASN A 522 -0.98 -0.97 -16.77
C ASN A 522 -0.17 0.20 -16.20
N THR A 523 0.14 0.19 -14.89
CA THR A 523 1.00 1.21 -14.27
C THR A 523 2.44 1.15 -14.78
N GLN A 524 2.99 -0.04 -15.02
CA GLN A 524 4.33 -0.16 -15.62
C GLN A 524 4.37 0.44 -17.03
N LEU A 525 3.36 0.16 -17.85
CA LEU A 525 3.25 0.73 -19.20
C LEU A 525 3.03 2.25 -19.16
N PHE A 526 2.22 2.74 -18.23
CA PHE A 526 1.99 4.16 -18.02
C PHE A 526 3.29 4.90 -17.69
N VAL A 527 4.03 4.47 -16.67
CA VAL A 527 5.28 5.14 -16.24
C VAL A 527 6.32 5.17 -17.36
N GLN A 528 6.42 4.11 -18.16
CA GLN A 528 7.32 4.03 -19.34
C GLN A 528 7.06 5.10 -20.41
N LYS A 529 5.81 5.55 -20.54
CA LYS A 529 5.37 6.55 -21.51
C LYS A 529 5.28 7.96 -20.92
N TYR A 530 5.05 8.06 -19.61
CA TYR A 530 4.96 9.31 -18.89
C TYR A 530 6.33 9.91 -18.53
N LEU A 531 7.23 9.10 -17.95
CA LEU A 531 8.58 9.58 -17.64
C LEU A 531 9.52 9.28 -18.81
N THR A 532 9.74 10.30 -19.63
CA THR A 532 10.64 10.28 -20.79
C THR A 532 11.58 11.49 -20.75
N PRO A 533 12.65 11.54 -21.56
CA PRO A 533 13.52 12.72 -21.63
C PRO A 533 12.80 14.03 -21.94
N GLN A 534 11.68 13.97 -22.67
CA GLN A 534 10.84 15.14 -23.02
C GLN A 534 9.91 15.57 -21.88
N SER A 535 9.77 14.75 -20.84
CA SER A 535 8.93 15.06 -19.69
C SER A 535 9.43 16.34 -18.99
N PRO A 536 8.52 17.25 -18.58
CA PRO A 536 8.89 18.48 -17.87
C PRO A 536 9.33 18.20 -16.42
N TYR A 537 9.17 16.96 -15.94
CA TYR A 537 9.49 16.55 -14.57
C TYR A 537 10.90 15.95 -14.49
N LYS A 538 11.73 16.42 -13.56
CA LYS A 538 13.13 15.94 -13.40
C LYS A 538 13.24 14.48 -12.96
N GLY A 539 12.14 13.87 -12.52
CA GLY A 539 12.09 12.46 -12.22
C GLY A 539 10.73 12.04 -11.72
N ILE A 540 10.67 10.82 -11.19
CA ILE A 540 9.47 10.28 -10.54
C ILE A 540 9.86 9.49 -9.29
N PHE A 541 9.04 9.60 -8.26
CA PHE A 541 9.05 8.79 -7.07
C PHE A 541 8.00 7.69 -7.20
N LEU A 542 8.47 6.44 -7.32
CA LEU A 542 7.65 5.24 -7.34
C LEU A 542 7.33 4.85 -5.89
N TYR A 543 6.24 5.42 -5.36
CA TYR A 543 5.66 5.03 -4.07
C TYR A 543 4.83 3.76 -4.24
N HIS A 544 5.53 2.65 -4.36
CA HIS A 544 4.98 1.40 -4.85
C HIS A 544 5.15 0.30 -3.81
N SER A 545 4.06 -0.37 -3.45
CA SER A 545 4.03 -1.51 -2.52
C SER A 545 5.03 -2.63 -2.89
N VAL A 546 5.39 -3.46 -1.91
CA VAL A 546 6.26 -4.61 -2.13
C VAL A 546 5.58 -5.60 -3.09
N GLY A 547 6.35 -6.19 -4.02
CA GLY A 547 5.80 -7.12 -5.01
C GLY A 547 5.05 -6.47 -6.18
N SER A 548 4.93 -5.13 -6.25
CA SER A 548 4.29 -4.46 -7.38
C SER A 548 5.11 -4.43 -8.68
N GLY A 549 6.37 -4.87 -8.63
CA GLY A 549 7.27 -4.90 -9.78
C GLY A 549 8.04 -3.59 -10.02
N LYS A 550 8.31 -2.79 -8.97
CA LYS A 550 9.13 -1.55 -9.02
C LYS A 550 10.40 -1.68 -9.87
N THR A 551 11.19 -2.73 -9.64
CA THR A 551 12.43 -2.99 -10.37
C THR A 551 12.16 -3.12 -11.88
N CYS A 552 11.12 -3.83 -12.26
CA CYS A 552 10.69 -3.98 -13.65
C CYS A 552 10.18 -2.65 -14.24
N THR A 553 9.43 -1.86 -13.46
CA THR A 553 9.01 -0.50 -13.85
C THR A 553 10.23 0.37 -14.17
N ALA A 554 11.24 0.41 -13.31
CA ALA A 554 12.41 1.25 -13.54
C ALA A 554 13.28 0.76 -14.71
N ILE A 555 13.52 -0.56 -14.84
CA ILE A 555 14.26 -1.15 -15.98
C ILE A 555 13.54 -0.84 -17.30
N SER A 556 12.23 -1.08 -17.36
CA SER A 556 11.45 -0.86 -18.58
C SER A 556 11.40 0.62 -18.96
N THR A 557 11.20 1.54 -18.01
CA THR A 557 11.22 2.99 -18.25
C THR A 557 12.60 3.44 -18.74
N ALA A 558 13.69 2.97 -18.13
CA ALA A 558 15.05 3.31 -18.54
C ALA A 558 15.37 2.86 -19.97
N THR A 559 14.91 1.66 -20.36
CA THR A 559 15.26 1.03 -21.64
C THR A 559 14.32 1.43 -22.78
N ASN A 560 13.08 1.81 -22.47
CA ASN A 560 12.09 2.18 -23.47
C ASN A 560 12.40 3.54 -24.15
N THR A 561 12.93 4.53 -23.42
CA THR A 561 13.19 5.88 -23.95
C THR A 561 14.59 6.39 -23.63
N PHE A 562 14.95 6.51 -22.35
CA PHE A 562 16.24 7.10 -21.92
C PHE A 562 17.45 6.48 -22.60
N ASN A 563 17.55 5.15 -22.60
CA ASN A 563 18.64 4.44 -23.24
C ASN A 563 18.68 4.69 -24.76
N LYS A 564 17.52 4.72 -25.43
CA LYS A 564 17.40 4.99 -26.87
C LYS A 564 17.79 6.43 -27.24
N GLU A 565 17.69 7.35 -26.30
CA GLU A 565 18.06 8.77 -26.47
C GLU A 565 19.47 9.11 -25.93
N GLY A 566 20.29 8.07 -25.70
CA GLY A 566 21.69 8.23 -25.32
C GLY A 566 21.92 8.66 -23.88
N TYR A 567 20.96 8.41 -22.97
CA TYR A 567 21.21 8.61 -21.55
C TYR A 567 22.09 7.50 -20.98
N THR A 568 22.99 7.88 -20.08
CA THR A 568 23.70 6.93 -19.23
C THR A 568 22.76 6.44 -18.12
N ILE A 569 22.64 5.13 -17.95
CA ILE A 569 21.80 4.51 -16.92
C ILE A 569 22.66 4.08 -15.75
N LEU A 570 22.36 4.63 -14.57
CA LEU A 570 23.06 4.36 -13.33
C LEU A 570 22.08 3.83 -12.27
N TRP A 571 22.33 2.61 -11.78
CA TRP A 571 21.52 2.01 -10.73
C TRP A 571 22.25 1.99 -9.39
N VAL A 572 21.61 2.49 -8.34
CA VAL A 572 22.09 2.49 -6.96
C VAL A 572 21.18 1.59 -6.11
N THR A 573 21.76 0.59 -5.45
CA THR A 573 21.04 -0.34 -4.55
C THR A 573 21.97 -0.92 -3.49
N ARG A 574 21.47 -1.77 -2.58
CA ARG A 574 22.31 -2.52 -1.63
C ARG A 574 23.15 -3.57 -2.33
N HIS A 575 24.30 -3.90 -1.73
CA HIS A 575 25.16 -4.96 -2.27
C HIS A 575 24.43 -6.29 -2.47
N THR A 576 23.53 -6.64 -1.54
CA THR A 576 22.75 -7.89 -1.55
C THR A 576 21.68 -7.94 -2.64
N LEU A 577 21.22 -6.80 -3.15
CA LEU A 577 20.13 -6.71 -4.14
C LEU A 577 20.62 -6.55 -5.59
N LYS A 578 21.94 -6.47 -5.81
CA LYS A 578 22.51 -6.30 -7.16
C LYS A 578 22.16 -7.47 -8.09
N GLU A 579 22.13 -8.69 -7.57
CA GLU A 579 21.81 -9.88 -8.37
C GLU A 579 20.33 -9.91 -8.79
N ASP A 580 19.41 -9.37 -7.98
CA ASP A 580 18.00 -9.27 -8.35
C ASP A 580 17.77 -8.36 -9.56
N ILE A 581 18.58 -7.32 -9.74
CA ILE A 581 18.52 -6.46 -10.92
C ILE A 581 18.87 -7.29 -12.17
N TRP A 582 19.94 -8.07 -12.13
CA TRP A 582 20.37 -8.91 -13.25
C TRP A 582 19.34 -9.99 -13.58
N LYS A 583 18.72 -10.59 -12.55
CA LYS A 583 17.60 -11.52 -12.72
C LYS A 583 16.43 -10.88 -13.47
N ASN A 584 16.04 -9.65 -13.11
CA ASN A 584 14.97 -8.91 -13.79
C ASN A 584 15.39 -8.32 -15.16
N MET A 585 16.68 -8.26 -15.46
CA MET A 585 17.14 -7.86 -16.80
C MET A 585 17.18 -9.05 -17.77
N PHE A 586 17.65 -10.21 -17.33
CA PHE A 586 18.01 -11.33 -18.21
C PHE A 586 17.13 -12.58 -18.07
N ASP A 587 16.59 -12.86 -16.89
CA ASP A 587 15.84 -14.10 -16.66
C ASP A 587 14.31 -13.83 -16.65
N ASN A 588 13.89 -12.77 -15.97
CA ASN A 588 12.54 -12.20 -16.03
C ASN A 588 12.59 -10.92 -16.87
N ILE A 589 12.69 -11.06 -18.18
CA ILE A 589 13.16 -10.02 -19.11
C ILE A 589 12.26 -8.77 -19.07
N CYS A 590 12.59 -7.79 -18.25
CA CYS A 590 11.93 -6.48 -18.17
C CYS A 590 12.58 -5.41 -19.08
N ASN A 591 13.77 -5.70 -19.60
CA ASN A 591 14.49 -4.80 -20.51
C ASN A 591 13.79 -4.78 -21.88
N VAL A 592 13.26 -3.63 -22.27
CA VAL A 592 12.43 -3.47 -23.47
C VAL A 592 13.24 -3.73 -24.74
N ILE A 593 14.50 -3.29 -24.79
CA ILE A 593 15.39 -3.50 -25.95
C ILE A 593 15.65 -5.01 -26.12
N ILE A 594 15.95 -5.72 -25.04
CA ILE A 594 16.16 -7.17 -25.10
C ILE A 594 14.87 -7.90 -25.52
N GLN A 595 13.71 -7.48 -25.01
CA GLN A 595 12.44 -8.04 -25.46
C GLN A 595 12.20 -7.80 -26.96
N GLU A 596 12.51 -6.61 -27.48
CA GLU A 596 12.40 -6.27 -28.90
C GLU A 596 13.32 -7.15 -29.75
N LYS A 597 14.59 -7.33 -29.34
CA LYS A 597 15.56 -8.20 -30.04
C LYS A 597 15.15 -9.67 -30.07
N LEU A 598 14.54 -10.18 -28.99
CA LEU A 598 14.00 -11.54 -28.96
C LEU A 598 12.78 -11.69 -29.88
N LYS A 599 11.87 -10.70 -29.84
CA LYS A 599 10.65 -10.70 -30.67
C LYS A 599 10.94 -10.54 -32.16
N SER A 600 11.98 -9.77 -32.52
CA SER A 600 12.42 -9.61 -33.91
C SER A 600 13.24 -10.79 -34.43
N GLY A 601 13.72 -11.67 -33.55
CA GLY A 601 14.61 -12.77 -33.89
C GLY A 601 16.09 -12.38 -34.05
N GLU A 602 16.47 -11.13 -33.72
CA GLU A 602 17.87 -10.68 -33.73
C GLU A 602 18.73 -11.51 -32.75
N ILE A 603 18.15 -11.92 -31.62
CA ILE A 603 18.73 -12.89 -30.70
C ILE A 603 17.76 -14.06 -30.51
N LYS A 604 18.27 -15.29 -30.59
CA LYS A 604 17.44 -16.51 -30.39
C LYS A 604 17.19 -16.81 -28.92
N GLU A 605 18.19 -16.60 -28.07
CA GLU A 605 18.13 -16.85 -26.63
C GLU A 605 19.08 -15.92 -25.86
N ILE A 606 18.85 -15.77 -24.55
CA ILE A 606 19.75 -15.00 -23.68
C ILE A 606 21.02 -15.83 -23.41
N PRO A 607 22.23 -15.28 -23.65
CA PRO A 607 23.48 -15.99 -23.40
C PRO A 607 23.62 -16.46 -21.94
N LYS A 608 24.22 -17.64 -21.73
CA LYS A 608 24.50 -18.18 -20.38
C LYS A 608 25.65 -17.45 -19.68
N LEU A 609 26.66 -17.03 -20.44
CA LEU A 609 27.85 -16.36 -19.90
C LEU A 609 27.55 -14.91 -19.53
N ARG A 610 27.92 -14.50 -18.30
CA ARG A 610 27.67 -13.13 -17.79
C ARG A 610 28.26 -12.04 -18.68
N ALA A 611 29.48 -12.22 -19.21
CA ALA A 611 30.12 -11.24 -20.09
C ALA A 611 29.26 -10.94 -21.33
N LYS A 612 28.81 -11.99 -22.03
CA LYS A 612 27.92 -11.87 -23.19
C LYS A 612 26.54 -11.28 -22.85
N ARG A 613 26.02 -11.53 -21.63
CA ARG A 613 24.80 -10.87 -21.15
C ARG A 613 24.99 -9.35 -21.04
N LEU A 614 26.13 -8.91 -20.52
CA LEU A 614 26.43 -7.48 -20.34
C LEU A 614 26.62 -6.76 -21.68
N GLU A 615 27.20 -7.42 -22.69
CA GLU A 615 27.34 -6.88 -24.04
C GLU A 615 25.98 -6.49 -24.66
N LEU A 616 24.88 -7.19 -24.32
CA LEU A 616 23.54 -6.87 -24.81
C LEU A 616 23.01 -5.51 -24.32
N LEU A 617 23.58 -4.94 -23.26
CA LEU A 617 23.15 -3.67 -22.67
C LEU A 617 23.82 -2.46 -23.32
N GLY A 618 24.93 -2.67 -24.03
CA GLY A 618 25.75 -1.60 -24.63
C GLY A 618 26.43 -0.69 -23.60
N ASP A 619 27.03 0.39 -24.09
CA ASP A 619 27.85 1.31 -23.27
C ASP A 619 27.02 2.26 -22.38
N SER A 620 25.73 2.40 -22.65
CA SER A 620 24.83 3.27 -21.90
C SER A 620 24.63 2.80 -20.45
N TRP A 621 24.85 1.52 -20.15
CA TRP A 621 24.66 0.98 -18.81
C TRP A 621 25.95 0.98 -18.00
N ILE A 622 25.88 1.57 -16.80
CA ILE A 622 26.89 1.37 -15.77
C ILE A 622 26.46 0.22 -14.87
N GLN A 623 27.39 -0.66 -14.52
CA GLN A 623 27.12 -1.74 -13.58
C GLN A 623 26.49 -1.18 -12.28
N PRO A 624 25.47 -1.84 -11.70
CA PRO A 624 24.84 -1.39 -10.46
C PRO A 624 25.86 -1.19 -9.34
N ILE A 625 25.79 -0.04 -8.67
CA ILE A 625 26.72 0.36 -7.62
C ILE A 625 26.04 0.37 -6.25
N SER A 626 26.82 0.16 -5.19
CA SER A 626 26.31 0.28 -3.82
C SER A 626 26.19 1.76 -3.41
N TYR A 627 25.40 2.07 -2.38
CA TYR A 627 25.35 3.43 -1.82
C TYR A 627 26.72 3.98 -1.44
N LYS A 628 27.62 3.14 -0.91
CA LYS A 628 29.01 3.53 -0.61
C LYS A 628 29.78 3.94 -1.88
N GLN A 629 29.69 3.13 -2.94
CA GLN A 629 30.30 3.42 -4.23
C GLN A 629 29.72 4.70 -4.85
N PHE A 630 28.41 4.88 -4.73
CA PHE A 630 27.70 6.09 -5.17
C PHE A 630 28.17 7.33 -4.40
N THR A 631 28.27 7.25 -3.07
CA THR A 631 28.77 8.33 -2.21
C THR A 631 30.18 8.77 -2.60
N ASN A 632 31.06 7.79 -2.85
CA ASN A 632 32.41 8.06 -3.30
C ASN A 632 32.42 8.68 -4.71
N MET A 633 31.52 8.25 -5.58
CA MET A 633 31.40 8.79 -6.94
C MET A 633 30.93 10.25 -6.93
N ILE A 634 29.88 10.59 -6.17
CA ILE A 634 29.37 11.97 -6.08
C ILE A 634 30.37 12.90 -5.38
N LYS A 635 31.30 12.37 -4.57
CA LYS A 635 32.42 13.11 -3.98
C LYS A 635 33.62 13.29 -4.92
N GLY A 636 33.56 12.78 -6.15
CA GLY A 636 34.67 12.83 -7.10
C GLY A 636 35.78 11.81 -6.82
N LYS A 637 35.50 10.75 -6.05
CA LYS A 637 36.49 9.83 -5.50
C LYS A 637 36.22 8.39 -5.92
N ASN A 638 36.33 8.06 -7.22
CA ASN A 638 36.54 6.69 -7.73
C ASN A 638 36.57 6.64 -9.26
N LYS A 639 36.94 5.47 -9.80
CA LYS A 639 36.88 5.16 -11.24
C LYS A 639 35.51 5.37 -11.90
N PHE A 640 34.40 5.31 -11.14
CA PHE A 640 33.07 5.56 -11.69
C PHE A 640 32.90 7.04 -12.00
N TYR A 641 33.37 7.92 -11.13
CA TYR A 641 33.37 9.36 -11.36
C TYR A 641 34.24 9.70 -12.57
N ASP A 642 35.44 9.14 -12.65
CA ASP A 642 36.32 9.34 -13.81
C ASP A 642 35.66 8.88 -15.12
N LYS A 643 34.90 7.77 -15.07
CA LYS A 643 34.10 7.31 -16.21
C LYS A 643 33.00 8.32 -16.57
N MET A 644 32.26 8.84 -15.59
CA MET A 644 31.23 9.86 -15.82
C MET A 644 31.81 11.14 -16.43
N VAL A 645 32.96 11.60 -15.94
CA VAL A 645 33.68 12.77 -16.48
C VAL A 645 34.14 12.52 -17.92
N LYS A 646 34.62 11.31 -18.23
CA LYS A 646 35.01 10.95 -19.61
C LYS A 646 33.82 10.94 -20.58
N ILE A 647 32.63 10.55 -20.10
CA ILE A 647 31.42 10.48 -20.94
C ILE A 647 30.78 11.86 -21.12
N ASN A 648 30.62 12.62 -20.02
CA ASN A 648 29.77 13.81 -19.96
C ASN A 648 30.54 15.13 -19.80
N GLY A 649 31.84 15.07 -19.49
CA GLY A 649 32.65 16.22 -19.14
C GLY A 649 32.69 16.50 -17.62
N LYS A 650 33.62 17.38 -17.21
CA LYS A 650 33.85 17.72 -15.80
C LYS A 650 32.85 18.73 -15.23
N GLU A 651 32.22 19.52 -16.10
CA GLU A 651 31.30 20.60 -15.72
C GLU A 651 30.05 20.06 -15.02
N ASP A 652 29.38 19.10 -15.68
CA ASP A 652 28.34 18.26 -15.13
C ASP A 652 28.58 16.79 -15.53
N PRO A 653 29.27 16.02 -14.68
CA PRO A 653 29.52 14.59 -14.92
C PRO A 653 28.24 13.76 -15.04
N PHE A 654 27.09 14.27 -14.62
CA PHE A 654 25.80 13.56 -14.63
C PHE A 654 24.83 14.09 -15.69
N LYS A 655 25.30 14.96 -16.60
CA LYS A 655 24.54 15.36 -17.79
C LYS A 655 24.02 14.12 -18.53
N LYS A 656 22.78 14.18 -19.02
CA LYS A 656 22.07 13.07 -19.69
C LYS A 656 22.25 11.72 -18.96
N THR A 657 22.11 11.73 -17.64
CA THR A 657 22.18 10.50 -16.83
C THR A 657 20.84 10.24 -16.15
N LEU A 658 20.30 9.03 -16.30
CA LEU A 658 19.18 8.54 -15.51
C LEU A 658 19.73 7.80 -14.30
N ILE A 659 19.50 8.33 -13.10
CA ILE A 659 19.89 7.68 -11.85
C ILE A 659 18.66 7.03 -11.23
N ILE A 660 18.74 5.72 -11.04
CA ILE A 660 17.71 4.91 -10.40
C ILE A 660 18.21 4.58 -8.99
N ILE A 661 17.52 5.07 -7.97
CA ILE A 661 17.85 4.79 -6.57
C ILE A 661 16.77 3.89 -5.99
N ASP A 662 17.12 2.62 -5.83
CA ASP A 662 16.30 1.66 -5.12
C ASP A 662 16.32 1.97 -3.61
N GLU A 663 15.26 1.58 -2.90
CA GLU A 663 15.08 1.83 -1.46
C GLU A 663 15.54 3.23 -0.99
N ILE A 664 15.13 4.30 -1.67
CA ILE A 664 15.63 5.68 -1.43
C ILE A 664 15.52 6.12 0.04
N HIS A 665 14.51 5.61 0.76
CA HIS A 665 14.28 5.86 2.18
C HIS A 665 15.50 5.47 3.05
N LYS A 666 16.38 4.59 2.57
CA LYS A 666 17.60 4.19 3.26
C LYS A 666 18.62 5.29 3.44
N ILE A 667 18.65 6.26 2.52
CA ILE A 667 19.53 7.44 2.59
C ILE A 667 19.22 8.27 3.85
N TYR A 668 17.94 8.35 4.21
CA TYR A 668 17.45 9.14 5.35
C TYR A 668 17.26 8.31 6.63
N SER A 669 17.30 6.98 6.53
CA SER A 669 17.20 6.08 7.69
C SER A 669 18.51 5.92 8.46
N ASN A 670 18.42 5.40 9.68
CA ASN A 670 19.58 4.96 10.47
C ASN A 670 19.94 3.48 10.25
N SER A 671 19.32 2.83 9.26
CA SER A 671 19.49 1.39 9.02
C SER A 671 20.71 1.02 8.17
N LEU A 672 21.39 1.99 7.56
CA LEU A 672 22.67 1.77 6.88
C LEU A 672 23.83 1.89 7.87
N SER A 673 24.87 1.08 7.67
CA SER A 673 26.10 1.22 8.44
C SER A 673 26.73 2.60 8.23
N ALA A 674 27.45 3.14 9.23
CA ALA A 674 28.09 4.45 9.13
C ALA A 674 29.05 4.57 7.92
N LEU A 675 29.59 3.44 7.45
CA LEU A 675 30.47 3.35 6.29
C LEU A 675 29.75 3.29 4.93
N GLU A 676 28.43 3.08 4.93
CA GLU A 676 27.58 2.98 3.74
C GLU A 676 26.58 4.13 3.61
N LYS A 677 26.35 4.90 4.67
CA LYS A 677 25.37 5.98 4.71
C LYS A 677 25.81 7.12 3.76
N PRO A 678 25.09 7.36 2.65
CA PRO A 678 25.37 8.51 1.79
C PRO A 678 25.07 9.80 2.56
N ASN A 679 25.87 10.84 2.33
CA ASN A 679 25.59 12.16 2.90
C ASN A 679 24.46 12.81 2.09
N PRO A 680 23.26 13.03 2.67
CA PRO A 680 22.12 13.56 1.92
C PRO A 680 22.38 14.95 1.34
N ALA A 681 23.14 15.81 2.04
CA ALA A 681 23.48 17.14 1.56
C ALA A 681 24.33 17.07 0.28
N VAL A 682 25.37 16.22 0.26
CA VAL A 682 26.23 16.04 -0.92
C VAL A 682 25.44 15.49 -2.11
N LEU A 683 24.49 14.59 -1.87
CA LEU A 683 23.59 14.08 -2.90
C LEU A 683 22.72 15.20 -3.46
N GLN A 684 22.10 15.99 -2.59
CA GLN A 684 21.25 17.10 -2.97
C GLN A 684 22.03 18.17 -3.76
N ASP A 685 23.22 18.56 -3.30
CA ASP A 685 24.07 19.52 -3.98
C ASP A 685 24.46 19.06 -5.40
N MET A 686 24.82 17.77 -5.54
CA MET A 686 25.13 17.18 -6.85
C MET A 686 23.93 17.23 -7.80
N ILE A 687 22.74 16.90 -7.30
CA ILE A 687 21.50 16.92 -8.08
C ILE A 687 21.14 18.34 -8.50
N GLN A 688 21.11 19.28 -7.56
CA GLN A 688 20.74 20.66 -7.83
C GLN A 688 21.74 21.34 -8.78
N ARG A 689 23.04 21.00 -8.68
CA ARG A 689 24.05 21.46 -9.64
C ARG A 689 23.76 20.96 -11.05
N SER A 690 23.40 19.69 -11.23
CA SER A 690 23.07 19.19 -12.58
C SER A 690 21.81 19.86 -13.13
N TYR A 691 20.79 20.09 -12.29
CA TYR A 691 19.57 20.82 -12.69
C TYR A 691 19.88 22.23 -13.18
N SER A 692 20.71 22.98 -12.45
CA SER A 692 21.05 24.36 -12.81
C SER A 692 21.98 24.44 -14.02
N VAL A 693 23.00 23.59 -14.12
CA VAL A 693 24.01 23.64 -15.19
C VAL A 693 23.48 23.07 -16.51
N SER A 694 22.81 21.92 -16.48
CA SER A 694 22.46 21.17 -17.69
C SER A 694 21.00 21.35 -18.14
N GLY A 695 20.15 22.01 -17.34
CA GLY A 695 18.77 22.37 -17.71
C GLY A 695 17.96 21.18 -18.23
N LYS A 696 17.53 21.20 -19.49
CA LYS A 696 16.78 20.09 -20.12
C LYS A 696 17.57 18.78 -20.19
N ASN A 697 18.89 18.87 -20.28
CA ASN A 697 19.83 17.75 -20.34
C ASN A 697 20.38 17.36 -18.96
N SER A 698 19.86 17.93 -17.87
CA SER A 698 20.26 17.54 -16.53
C SER A 698 20.01 16.05 -16.27
N LEU A 699 20.61 15.55 -15.20
CA LEU A 699 20.27 14.22 -14.71
C LEU A 699 18.75 14.10 -14.48
N ARG A 700 18.26 12.87 -14.55
CA ARG A 700 16.88 12.52 -14.22
C ARG A 700 16.87 11.42 -13.16
N LEU A 701 15.81 11.37 -12.36
CA LEU A 701 15.72 10.46 -11.22
C LEU A 701 14.54 9.50 -11.31
N ILE A 702 14.76 8.23 -10.97
CA ILE A 702 13.71 7.31 -10.54
C ILE A 702 14.03 6.90 -9.12
N LEU A 703 13.20 7.36 -8.19
CA LEU A 703 13.35 7.07 -6.76
C LEU A 703 12.32 6.00 -6.38
N MET A 704 12.70 4.97 -5.63
CA MET A 704 11.80 3.85 -5.35
C MET A 704 11.71 3.56 -3.86
N SER A 705 10.48 3.48 -3.33
CA SER A 705 10.24 3.02 -1.96
C SER A 705 8.81 2.50 -1.78
N ALA A 706 8.66 1.47 -0.95
CA ALA A 706 7.34 1.04 -0.46
C ALA A 706 6.98 1.72 0.88
N THR A 707 7.95 2.32 1.56
CA THR A 707 7.81 2.95 2.87
C THR A 707 8.74 4.17 2.91
N PRO A 708 8.34 5.31 2.32
CA PRO A 708 9.22 6.47 2.19
C PRO A 708 9.53 7.15 3.53
N ILE A 709 8.58 7.11 4.46
CA ILE A 709 8.75 7.65 5.81
C ILE A 709 9.49 6.62 6.67
N THR A 710 10.57 7.06 7.31
CA THR A 710 11.41 6.23 8.17
C THR A 710 11.44 6.80 9.58
N GLU A 711 12.62 6.93 10.18
CA GLU A 711 12.77 7.50 11.52
C GLU A 711 12.77 9.02 11.51
N ASP A 712 13.10 9.61 10.36
CA ASP A 712 12.98 11.03 10.10
C ASP A 712 11.58 11.31 9.51
N PRO A 713 10.70 12.04 10.21
CA PRO A 713 9.36 12.38 9.70
C PRO A 713 9.42 13.21 8.41
N MET A 714 10.53 13.93 8.17
CA MET A 714 10.72 14.75 6.98
C MET A 714 11.34 13.97 5.80
N SER A 715 11.60 12.66 5.95
CA SER A 715 12.26 11.86 4.92
C SER A 715 11.53 11.88 3.57
N SER A 716 10.20 11.78 3.54
CA SER A 716 9.43 11.90 2.28
C SER A 716 9.57 13.28 1.63
N ILE A 717 9.56 14.36 2.41
CA ILE A 717 9.75 15.72 1.87
C ILE A 717 11.16 15.86 1.28
N LYS A 718 12.18 15.35 1.98
CA LYS A 718 13.56 15.35 1.48
C LYS A 718 13.71 14.54 0.19
N ILE A 719 13.02 13.39 0.08
CA ILE A 719 12.97 12.58 -1.15
C ILE A 719 12.34 13.38 -2.30
N LEU A 720 11.20 14.02 -2.07
CA LEU A 720 10.49 14.82 -3.09
C LEU A 720 11.31 16.05 -3.52
N ASN A 721 12.01 16.69 -2.58
CA ASN A 721 12.91 17.81 -2.86
C ASN A 721 14.09 17.44 -3.77
N LEU A 722 14.46 16.16 -3.91
CA LEU A 722 15.43 15.74 -4.92
C LEU A 722 14.87 15.84 -6.35
N LEU A 723 13.55 15.78 -6.51
CA LEU A 723 12.86 15.88 -7.81
C LEU A 723 12.49 17.33 -8.17
N LEU A 724 12.60 18.24 -7.22
CA LEU A 724 12.24 19.65 -7.33
C LEU A 724 13.48 20.51 -7.60
N GLU A 725 13.28 21.57 -8.37
CA GLU A 725 14.30 22.59 -8.62
C GLU A 725 14.30 23.62 -7.49
N ASN A 726 15.43 24.32 -7.30
CA ASN A 726 15.74 25.09 -6.08
C ASN A 726 14.58 25.89 -5.46
N GLU A 727 13.83 26.66 -6.25
CA GLU A 727 12.75 27.54 -5.77
C GLU A 727 11.45 26.79 -5.43
N GLU A 728 11.26 25.58 -5.97
CA GLU A 728 10.07 24.77 -5.76
C GLU A 728 10.16 23.89 -4.50
N ARG A 729 11.35 23.77 -3.90
CA ARG A 729 11.61 22.89 -2.76
C ARG A 729 10.81 23.31 -1.52
N MET A 730 10.33 22.31 -0.79
CA MET A 730 9.61 22.49 0.46
C MET A 730 10.58 22.54 1.66
N PRO A 731 10.18 23.13 2.80
CA PRO A 731 11.00 23.12 4.01
C PRO A 731 11.33 21.69 4.47
N GLU A 732 12.58 21.42 4.82
CA GLU A 732 13.05 20.08 5.24
C GLU A 732 13.13 19.91 6.77
N ASN A 733 12.88 20.99 7.51
CA ASN A 733 12.70 21.01 8.96
C ASN A 733 11.20 20.96 9.28
N PHE A 734 10.82 20.14 10.27
CA PHE A 734 9.43 19.95 10.65
C PHE A 734 8.79 21.24 11.19
N ASP A 735 9.47 22.02 12.00
CA ASP A 735 8.93 23.26 12.60
C ASP A 735 8.70 24.33 11.52
N ASP A 736 9.62 24.45 10.56
CA ASP A 736 9.47 25.35 9.40
C ASP A 736 8.32 24.89 8.49
N PHE A 737 8.22 23.59 8.22
CA PHE A 737 7.13 23.03 7.43
C PHE A 737 5.78 23.24 8.12
N LYS A 738 5.72 22.96 9.43
CA LYS A 738 4.53 23.13 10.25
C LYS A 738 4.07 24.58 10.25
N THR A 739 4.98 25.53 10.48
CA THR A 739 4.69 26.97 10.44
C THR A 739 4.12 27.40 9.08
N LYS A 740 4.62 26.82 7.99
CA LYS A 740 4.19 27.17 6.63
C LYS A 740 2.86 26.53 6.20
N TYR A 741 2.59 25.29 6.62
CA TYR A 741 1.54 24.46 6.03
C TYR A 741 0.53 23.85 7.00
N CYS A 742 0.88 23.70 8.28
CA CYS A 742 0.08 22.95 9.25
C CYS A 742 -0.46 23.82 10.39
N ASN A 743 -1.36 23.25 11.19
CA ASN A 743 -1.75 23.80 12.48
C ASN A 743 -0.87 23.26 13.62
N ASP A 744 -1.15 23.69 14.86
CA ASP A 744 -0.41 23.29 16.05
C ASP A 744 -0.42 21.76 16.30
N ASN A 745 -1.43 21.07 15.79
CA ASN A 745 -1.57 19.62 15.89
C ASN A 745 -0.94 18.87 14.71
N GLY A 746 -0.18 19.55 13.84
CA GLY A 746 0.53 18.95 12.70
C GLY A 746 -0.38 18.52 11.55
N ILE A 747 -1.64 18.96 11.53
CA ILE A 747 -2.59 18.70 10.45
C ILE A 747 -2.42 19.80 9.39
N ILE A 748 -2.38 19.43 8.11
CA ILE A 748 -2.24 20.38 7.00
C ILE A 748 -3.48 21.27 6.93
N ASN A 749 -3.31 22.59 6.84
CA ASN A 749 -4.45 23.51 6.75
C ASN A 749 -5.14 23.38 5.39
N ASP A 750 -6.48 23.46 5.35
CA ASP A 750 -7.26 23.22 4.12
C ASP A 750 -6.93 24.20 2.98
N ASN A 751 -6.62 25.46 3.32
CA ASN A 751 -6.19 26.47 2.36
C ASN A 751 -4.76 26.24 1.81
N LYS A 752 -4.01 25.30 2.38
CA LYS A 752 -2.64 24.92 1.97
C LYS A 752 -2.57 23.60 1.23
N ILE A 753 -3.69 22.89 1.09
CA ILE A 753 -3.76 21.60 0.38
C ILE A 753 -3.27 21.77 -1.07
N LEU A 754 -3.87 22.69 -1.84
CA LEU A 754 -3.51 22.87 -3.25
C LEU A 754 -2.07 23.34 -3.43
N ASP A 755 -1.53 24.16 -2.52
CA ASP A 755 -0.12 24.61 -2.57
C ASP A 755 0.82 23.39 -2.56
N ILE A 756 0.61 22.45 -1.64
CA ILE A 756 1.43 21.24 -1.53
C ILE A 756 1.20 20.31 -2.72
N MET A 757 -0.07 20.03 -3.06
CA MET A 757 -0.39 19.10 -4.14
C MET A 757 0.14 19.59 -5.49
N ASN A 758 0.12 20.89 -5.75
CA ASN A 758 0.69 21.47 -6.98
C ASN A 758 2.21 21.38 -7.00
N ASN A 759 2.88 21.58 -5.86
CA ASN A 759 4.33 21.41 -5.77
C ASN A 759 4.75 19.98 -6.11
N ILE A 760 3.97 18.97 -5.71
CA ILE A 760 4.33 17.56 -5.92
C ILE A 760 3.61 16.90 -7.11
N ALA A 761 2.83 17.68 -7.87
CA ALA A 761 2.06 17.19 -9.01
C ALA A 761 2.99 16.58 -10.07
N GLY A 762 2.69 15.35 -10.49
CA GLY A 762 3.46 14.65 -11.53
C GLY A 762 4.72 13.95 -11.02
N LEU A 763 5.09 14.15 -9.76
CA LEU A 763 6.32 13.59 -9.19
C LEU A 763 6.13 12.21 -8.57
N ILE A 764 4.90 11.80 -8.26
CA ILE A 764 4.62 10.56 -7.53
C ILE A 764 3.79 9.64 -8.41
N SER A 765 4.21 8.38 -8.54
CA SER A 765 3.35 7.28 -9.01
C SER A 765 3.10 6.36 -7.84
N TYR A 766 1.83 6.01 -7.59
CA TYR A 766 1.41 5.23 -6.44
C TYR A 766 0.72 3.93 -6.87
N ILE A 767 1.18 2.80 -6.34
CA ILE A 767 0.50 1.51 -6.51
C ILE A 767 0.54 0.72 -5.22
N ASP A 768 -0.62 0.25 -4.80
CA ASP A 768 -0.76 -0.63 -3.66
C ASP A 768 -1.46 -1.91 -4.09
N ARG A 769 -0.66 -2.98 -4.20
CA ARG A 769 -1.12 -4.31 -4.56
C ARG A 769 -1.28 -5.21 -3.35
N SER A 770 -1.07 -4.70 -2.13
CA SER A 770 -1.32 -5.47 -0.91
C SER A 770 -2.76 -5.98 -0.82
N ASN A 771 -3.70 -5.26 -1.47
CA ASN A 771 -5.10 -5.65 -1.56
C ASN A 771 -5.44 -6.56 -2.77
N ASP A 772 -4.49 -6.90 -3.64
CA ASP A 772 -4.72 -7.86 -4.73
C ASP A 772 -4.70 -9.29 -4.19
N LYS A 773 -5.84 -9.69 -3.63
CA LYS A 773 -6.06 -10.99 -2.98
C LYS A 773 -5.90 -12.19 -3.92
N SER A 774 -5.74 -11.94 -5.23
CA SER A 774 -5.51 -12.95 -6.27
C SER A 774 -4.09 -13.51 -6.27
N GLN A 775 -3.13 -12.73 -5.77
CA GLN A 775 -1.69 -13.00 -5.82
C GLN A 775 -0.99 -12.78 -4.48
N PHE A 776 -1.62 -12.08 -3.54
CA PHE A 776 -1.07 -11.79 -2.22
C PHE A 776 -2.05 -12.24 -1.14
N ALA A 777 -1.52 -12.65 0.01
CA ALA A 777 -2.35 -12.82 1.19
C ALA A 777 -2.78 -11.46 1.75
N TYR A 778 -4.01 -11.39 2.25
CA TYR A 778 -4.57 -10.19 2.84
C TYR A 778 -4.49 -10.27 4.38
N PRO A 779 -4.06 -9.20 5.06
CA PRO A 779 -3.96 -9.16 6.51
C PRO A 779 -5.35 -9.12 7.15
N VAL A 780 -5.57 -9.95 8.17
CA VAL A 780 -6.73 -9.90 9.07
C VAL A 780 -6.24 -9.55 10.47
N MET A 781 -6.49 -8.31 10.90
CA MET A 781 -5.99 -7.79 12.17
C MET A 781 -6.89 -8.21 13.33
N ASN A 782 -6.29 -8.74 14.40
CA ASN A 782 -6.94 -9.15 15.64
C ASN A 782 -6.17 -8.55 16.81
N ASP A 783 -6.73 -7.55 17.48
CA ASP A 783 -6.12 -6.94 18.66
C ASP A 783 -6.51 -7.71 19.94
N ILE A 784 -5.52 -8.11 20.72
CA ILE A 784 -5.66 -8.84 21.98
C ILE A 784 -5.19 -7.94 23.12
N ILE A 785 -6.12 -7.58 23.99
CA ILE A 785 -5.84 -6.89 25.25
C ILE A 785 -5.63 -7.92 26.35
N CYS A 786 -4.42 -7.96 26.89
CA CYS A 786 -4.02 -8.86 27.97
C CYS A 786 -4.38 -8.19 29.30
N ASN A 787 -5.26 -8.85 30.06
CA ASN A 787 -5.59 -8.47 31.43
C ASN A 787 -4.65 -9.20 32.39
N ILE A 788 -4.35 -8.56 33.51
CA ILE A 788 -3.49 -9.10 34.55
C ILE A 788 -4.35 -9.30 35.78
N ASP A 789 -4.73 -10.55 36.04
CA ASP A 789 -5.43 -10.91 37.26
C ASP A 789 -4.40 -11.01 38.38
N ILE A 790 -4.21 -9.92 39.11
CA ILE A 790 -3.45 -9.94 40.36
C ILE A 790 -4.41 -10.42 41.44
N SER A 791 -4.50 -11.73 41.67
CA SER A 791 -5.26 -12.26 42.80
C SER A 791 -4.56 -11.87 44.12
N THR A 792 -4.85 -10.69 44.67
CA THR A 792 -4.33 -10.20 45.96
C THR A 792 -5.17 -10.63 47.16
N SER A 793 -6.32 -11.27 46.94
CA SER A 793 -7.33 -11.60 47.97
C SER A 793 -6.73 -12.23 49.24
N ASN A 794 -5.93 -13.29 49.11
CA ASN A 794 -5.35 -13.98 50.27
C ASN A 794 -4.39 -13.11 51.12
N LEU A 795 -3.73 -12.12 50.52
CA LEU A 795 -2.83 -11.21 51.26
C LEU A 795 -3.61 -10.04 51.89
N GLU A 796 -4.67 -9.60 51.23
CA GLU A 796 -5.59 -8.57 51.73
C GLU A 796 -6.38 -9.08 52.93
N ASP A 797 -6.93 -10.29 52.86
CA ASP A 797 -7.62 -10.95 53.98
C ASP A 797 -6.67 -11.14 55.18
N LYS A 798 -5.44 -11.57 54.92
CA LYS A 798 -4.43 -11.72 55.97
C LYS A 798 -4.03 -10.38 56.59
N LEU A 799 -3.94 -9.31 55.79
CA LEU A 799 -3.66 -7.96 56.30
C LEU A 799 -4.84 -7.40 57.10
N GLY A 800 -6.06 -7.65 56.66
CA GLY A 800 -7.31 -7.32 57.37
C GLY A 800 -7.37 -8.00 58.74
N ASN A 801 -7.13 -9.31 58.80
CA ASN A 801 -7.11 -10.06 60.05
C ASN A 801 -6.06 -9.54 61.04
N LEU A 802 -4.84 -9.26 60.57
CA LEU A 802 -3.78 -8.69 61.41
C LEU A 802 -4.12 -7.28 61.91
N ASN A 803 -4.85 -6.47 61.14
CA ASN A 803 -5.31 -5.15 61.59
C ASN A 803 -6.38 -5.26 62.67
N ASN A 804 -7.34 -6.17 62.51
CA ASN A 804 -8.39 -6.43 63.50
C ASN A 804 -7.79 -6.91 64.83
N GLU A 805 -6.82 -7.83 64.79
CA GLU A 805 -6.13 -8.29 66.00
C GLU A 805 -5.35 -7.17 66.72
N ILE A 806 -4.76 -6.23 65.97
CA ILE A 806 -4.08 -5.07 66.53
C ILE A 806 -5.08 -4.13 67.22
N GLU A 807 -6.22 -3.86 66.58
CA GLU A 807 -7.28 -3.03 67.16
C GLU A 807 -7.84 -3.65 68.44
N GLU A 808 -8.15 -4.95 68.44
CA GLU A 808 -8.64 -5.64 69.65
C GLU A 808 -7.66 -5.55 70.82
N ILE A 809 -6.36 -5.70 70.58
CA ILE A 809 -5.34 -5.62 71.63
C ILE A 809 -5.21 -4.18 72.13
N ASN A 810 -5.25 -3.19 71.23
CA ASN A 810 -5.16 -1.77 71.58
C ASN A 810 -6.40 -1.27 72.33
N GLU A 811 -7.58 -1.86 72.11
CA GLU A 811 -8.78 -1.57 72.91
C GLU A 811 -8.78 -2.24 74.28
N LYS A 812 -8.16 -3.42 74.42
CA LYS A 812 -8.10 -4.18 75.68
C LYS A 812 -7.11 -3.58 76.68
N ILE A 813 -5.95 -3.09 76.22
CA ILE A 813 -4.89 -2.58 77.11
C ILE A 813 -5.36 -1.40 78.01
N PRO A 814 -6.11 -0.39 77.52
CA PRO A 814 -6.59 0.73 78.35
C PRO A 814 -7.67 0.35 79.36
N LYS A 815 -8.38 -0.76 79.15
CA LYS A 815 -9.49 -1.23 80.01
C LYS A 815 -9.01 -2.07 81.20
N LEU A 816 -7.70 -2.38 81.27
CA LEU A 816 -7.08 -3.18 82.33
C LEU A 816 -6.43 -2.28 83.39
N ASP A 817 -6.65 -2.60 84.68
CA ASP A 817 -6.04 -1.84 85.78
C ASP A 817 -4.53 -2.15 85.87
N THR A 818 -3.73 -1.10 85.67
CA THR A 818 -2.27 -1.16 85.67
C THR A 818 -1.64 -1.69 86.97
N LYS A 819 -2.33 -1.60 88.11
CA LYS A 819 -1.84 -2.10 89.41
C LYS A 819 -2.12 -3.58 89.65
N ILE A 820 -3.14 -4.15 89.01
CA ILE A 820 -3.60 -5.53 89.22
C ILE A 820 -3.10 -6.45 88.08
N ASN A 821 -3.09 -5.97 86.83
CA ASN A 821 -2.90 -6.80 85.64
C ASN A 821 -1.53 -6.61 84.95
N LYS A 822 -0.47 -6.32 85.72
CA LYS A 822 0.85 -5.92 85.18
C LYS A 822 1.50 -6.98 84.26
N GLU A 823 1.37 -8.26 84.57
CA GLU A 823 1.89 -9.35 83.74
C GLU A 823 1.09 -9.54 82.46
N GLU A 824 -0.23 -9.41 82.54
CA GLU A 824 -1.15 -9.54 81.40
C GLU A 824 -0.94 -8.40 80.39
N ILE A 825 -0.79 -7.17 80.86
CA ILE A 825 -0.45 -6.00 80.03
C ILE A 825 0.91 -6.21 79.34
N LYS A 826 1.90 -6.79 80.04
CA LYS A 826 3.22 -7.10 79.47
C LYS A 826 3.11 -8.17 78.38
N GLY A 827 2.31 -9.21 78.59
CA GLY A 827 2.01 -10.25 77.60
C GLY A 827 1.33 -9.70 76.34
N LEU A 828 0.30 -8.86 76.51
CA LEU A 828 -0.42 -8.22 75.40
C LEU A 828 0.49 -7.29 74.58
N LYS A 829 1.37 -6.52 75.22
CA LYS A 829 2.37 -5.67 74.53
C LYS A 829 3.41 -6.48 73.75
N LEU A 830 3.80 -7.66 74.24
CA LEU A 830 4.69 -8.57 73.51
C LEU A 830 4.00 -9.18 72.30
N LYS A 831 2.73 -9.60 72.45
CA LYS A 831 1.90 -10.10 71.35
C LYS A 831 1.69 -9.01 70.28
N LEU A 832 1.39 -7.78 70.69
CA LEU A 832 1.26 -6.62 69.80
C LEU A 832 2.54 -6.41 68.97
N LYS A 833 3.71 -6.41 69.61
CA LYS A 833 5.01 -6.29 68.90
C LYS A 833 5.25 -7.42 67.90
N ALA A 834 4.84 -8.64 68.21
CA ALA A 834 4.97 -9.78 67.31
C ALA A 834 4.06 -9.63 66.08
N ILE A 835 2.79 -9.26 66.30
CA ILE A 835 1.80 -9.02 65.24
C ILE A 835 2.22 -7.82 64.37
N GLU A 836 2.72 -6.73 64.95
CA GLU A 836 3.25 -5.58 64.20
C GLU A 836 4.47 -5.95 63.35
N LYS A 837 5.33 -6.85 63.83
CA LYS A 837 6.46 -7.38 63.05
C LYS A 837 5.99 -8.26 61.90
N GLU A 838 4.98 -9.11 62.12
CA GLU A 838 4.35 -9.90 61.07
C GLU A 838 3.67 -9.02 60.03
N LYS A 839 2.91 -8.00 60.46
CA LYS A 839 2.31 -6.98 59.60
C LYS A 839 3.36 -6.26 58.77
N LYS A 840 4.50 -5.86 59.34
CA LYS A 840 5.63 -5.31 58.56
C LYS A 840 6.15 -6.29 57.51
N GLY A 841 6.22 -7.58 57.82
CA GLY A 841 6.59 -8.63 56.86
C GLY A 841 5.57 -8.82 55.73
N VAL A 842 4.27 -8.79 56.04
CA VAL A 842 3.18 -8.87 55.04
C VAL A 842 3.17 -7.61 54.17
N VAL A 843 3.30 -6.42 54.76
CA VAL A 843 3.40 -5.13 54.05
C VAL A 843 4.67 -5.07 53.17
N ALA A 844 5.80 -5.65 53.62
CA ALA A 844 7.00 -5.76 52.78
C ALA A 844 6.74 -6.65 51.55
N LYS A 845 5.93 -7.72 51.68
CA LYS A 845 5.50 -8.55 50.54
C LYS A 845 4.55 -7.83 49.58
N PHE A 846 3.88 -6.75 49.98
CA PHE A 846 3.16 -5.84 49.08
C PHE A 846 4.09 -4.84 48.37
N LYS A 847 5.32 -4.63 48.85
CA LYS A 847 6.29 -3.67 48.29
C LYS A 847 7.20 -4.26 47.21
N GLU A 848 7.30 -5.59 47.10
CA GLU A 848 8.02 -6.26 46.02
C GLU A 848 7.15 -6.29 44.74
N PRO A 849 7.67 -5.88 43.58
CA PRO A 849 6.92 -5.96 42.33
C PRO A 849 6.69 -7.43 41.97
N LYS A 850 5.41 -7.82 41.86
CA LYS A 850 5.01 -9.22 41.57
C LYS A 850 4.44 -9.37 40.17
N SER A 851 4.05 -8.27 39.55
CA SER A 851 3.45 -8.24 38.22
C SER A 851 4.25 -7.34 37.29
N ILE A 852 4.04 -7.54 35.99
CA ILE A 852 4.56 -6.65 34.94
C ILE A 852 4.16 -5.18 35.16
N LEU A 853 2.96 -4.90 35.70
CA LEU A 853 2.52 -3.53 36.00
C LEU A 853 3.33 -2.90 37.13
N ASP A 854 3.67 -3.65 38.17
CA ASP A 854 4.52 -3.15 39.26
C ASP A 854 5.91 -2.75 38.75
N TYR A 855 6.47 -3.56 37.83
CA TYR A 855 7.75 -3.25 37.18
C TYR A 855 7.64 -2.06 36.23
N ILE A 856 6.54 -1.91 35.49
CA ILE A 856 6.28 -0.70 34.68
C ILE A 856 6.19 0.52 35.59
N ASN A 857 5.52 0.43 36.73
CA ASN A 857 5.41 1.51 37.71
C ASN A 857 6.78 1.94 38.28
N LYS A 858 7.74 1.02 38.36
CA LYS A 858 9.12 1.34 38.76
C LYS A 858 9.87 2.18 37.73
N CYS A 859 9.54 2.11 36.44
CA CYS A 859 10.13 2.97 35.41
C CYS A 859 9.88 4.48 35.66
N PHE A 860 8.95 4.84 36.56
CA PHE A 860 8.68 6.22 36.96
C PHE A 860 9.43 6.65 38.23
N LYS A 861 9.95 5.72 39.03
CA LYS A 861 10.52 5.97 40.36
C LYS A 861 12.04 6.10 40.35
N GLU A 862 12.72 5.53 39.37
CA GLU A 862 14.17 5.70 39.19
C GLU A 862 14.45 7.05 38.51
N LYS A 863 15.04 7.99 39.26
CA LYS A 863 15.51 9.30 38.77
C LYS A 863 16.88 9.17 38.11
#